data_AF-A0A0X3U687-F1
#
_entry.id   AF-A0A0X3U687-F1
#
_cell.length_a   1.000
_cell.length_b   1.000
_cell.length_c   1.000
_cell.angle_alpha   90.00
_cell.angle_beta   90.00
_cell.angle_gamma   90.00
#
_symmetry.space_group_name_H-M   'P 1'
#
loop_
_entity.id
_entity.type
_entity.pdbx_description
1 polymer ?
#
loop_
_entity_poly.entity_id
_entity_poly.type
_entity_poly.pdbx_seq_one_letter_code
_entity_poly.pdbx_strand_id
1 'polypeptide(L)'
;MQQYPHYQDLVLVGGGHAHAIVLQMWAMRPLHGVRLTLVSPQSQTAYSGMLPGMVAGHYDHDDAHIDLARLCRAAGARFIRARVEAIDPELRTITMPGRPDLEFDLLSIDVGSAPAQKIPGADKATPIKPVDAFWGQWQQLQKEIGTSKKTLAIGVVGGGAGGCELSMAVAHALREPIGDGRVSVHLVTRGEQVPEQFPPMAQALVAKEMQRLQIQVHENWSVAAIETDGVRASDDRFLPLDSVMLCTGTGAPGWLADSGLERDQAGFLRVDNTLRAPGHGHIFAAGDVASFADRPLPKAGVYAVRQGPILFHNLRATLTGKPLRPFRPQRDFLRLLSCGSRRAVAVRNGLALAGGALWQWKDHIDRKFMDRFSELPLEMESSRSGSDEVISERDGQHLAPMRCNGCGAKVGADALSRALASLPPQQSPLLHRGIGDDAAVMQVPAGELLVQSTDQLRAPVDDPWLFGRLATLHALSDLFAMHARPATAQTLVTLPLAAEALTRRDLHQLLAGAVLELNRHGCVLGGGHTSEGTEFQLGLSVNGFAPEEQLLEKTGAQPGDCLILCKPLGIGAILAAEGQGKAHPNWVEAVHATMLQSNASAAEILARHSARTLTDITGFGLLGHLLETLGGETPLGCTLYVDALPLLPGAQTCAREGWLSSLQPQNARALAQVANPAPWQEGPRWPLLVDPQTCGGLLGSVPVERARACVQALHEAGYSQAAVIGEVASVTREERGTPVHLAATNPQKNCG
;
A
#
# COMPACT_ATOMS: atom_id res chain seq x y z
N MET A 1 20.27 -4.59 11.50
CA MET A 1 20.68 -6.00 11.70
C MET A 1 19.84 -6.59 12.82
N GLN A 2 19.16 -7.72 12.58
CA GLN A 2 18.28 -8.34 13.57
C GLN A 2 19.11 -8.85 14.77
N GLN A 3 18.94 -8.22 15.93
CA GLN A 3 19.69 -8.56 17.15
C GLN A 3 19.14 -9.82 17.83
N TYR A 4 17.86 -10.11 17.66
CA TYR A 4 17.16 -11.25 18.26
C TYR A 4 16.35 -12.03 17.21
N PRO A 5 16.54 -13.34 17.08
CA PRO A 5 15.70 -14.18 16.21
C PRO A 5 14.22 -14.10 16.57
N HIS A 6 13.34 -14.38 15.62
CA HIS A 6 11.89 -14.43 15.88
C HIS A 6 11.44 -15.83 16.32
N TYR A 7 10.68 -15.90 17.41
CA TYR A 7 10.14 -17.15 17.97
C TYR A 7 8.62 -17.25 17.86
N GLN A 8 7.92 -16.12 17.90
CA GLN A 8 6.46 -16.05 17.82
C GLN A 8 6.00 -14.99 16.82
N ASP A 9 4.82 -15.19 16.22
CA ASP A 9 4.25 -14.31 15.20
C ASP A 9 2.93 -13.68 15.68
N LEU A 10 2.91 -12.36 15.82
CA LEU A 10 1.73 -11.55 16.13
C LEU A 10 1.24 -10.86 14.85
N VAL A 11 0.01 -11.14 14.45
CA VAL A 11 -0.64 -10.51 13.30
C VAL A 11 -1.76 -9.57 13.75
N LEU A 12 -1.71 -8.33 13.27
CA LEU A 12 -2.74 -7.31 13.41
C LEU A 12 -3.51 -7.22 12.08
N VAL A 13 -4.83 -7.43 12.11
CA VAL A 13 -5.71 -7.31 10.94
C VAL A 13 -6.50 -6.01 11.03
N GLY A 14 -6.29 -5.11 10.08
CA GLY A 14 -6.90 -3.78 9.99
C GLY A 14 -6.08 -2.72 10.73
N GLY A 15 -5.85 -1.57 10.10
CA GLY A 15 -5.15 -0.43 10.72
C GLY A 15 -6.09 0.50 11.50
N GLY A 16 -7.03 -0.03 12.29
CA GLY A 16 -7.90 0.81 13.12
C GLY A 16 -7.15 1.54 14.23
N HIS A 17 -7.86 2.42 14.95
CA HIS A 17 -7.26 3.29 15.97
C HIS A 17 -6.58 2.51 17.11
N ALA A 18 -7.10 1.34 17.49
CA ALA A 18 -6.50 0.55 18.55
C ALA A 18 -5.18 -0.06 18.07
N HIS A 19 -5.13 -0.59 16.85
CA HIS A 19 -3.90 -1.10 16.24
C HIS A 19 -2.86 -0.01 15.96
N ALA A 20 -3.27 1.17 15.50
CA ALA A 20 -2.36 2.30 15.34
C ALA A 20 -1.67 2.66 16.67
N ILE A 21 -2.42 2.64 17.77
CA ILE A 21 -1.86 2.87 19.10
C ILE A 21 -0.97 1.70 19.55
N VAL A 22 -1.33 0.46 19.25
CA VAL A 22 -0.48 -0.71 19.52
C VAL A 22 0.87 -0.56 18.82
N LEU A 23 0.88 -0.26 17.51
CA LEU A 23 2.11 -0.07 16.74
C LEU A 23 2.95 1.08 17.29
N GLN A 24 2.31 2.21 17.63
CA GLN A 24 2.99 3.33 18.26
C GLN A 24 3.68 2.91 19.58
N MET A 25 2.96 2.21 20.44
CA MET A 25 3.49 1.75 21.73
C MET A 25 4.57 0.67 21.54
N TRP A 26 4.46 -0.15 20.49
CA TRP A 26 5.45 -1.15 20.13
C TRP A 26 6.75 -0.51 19.64
N ALA A 27 6.67 0.54 18.82
CA ALA A 27 7.82 1.37 18.43
C ALA A 27 8.56 1.95 19.65
N MET A 28 7.81 2.33 20.70
CA MET A 28 8.40 2.88 21.92
C MET A 28 8.94 1.81 22.88
N ARG A 29 8.36 0.60 22.89
CA ARG A 29 8.68 -0.50 23.81
C ARG A 29 8.49 -1.84 23.08
N PRO A 30 9.42 -2.22 22.19
CA PRO A 30 9.30 -3.46 21.44
C PRO A 30 9.36 -4.67 22.38
N LEU A 31 8.85 -5.80 21.89
CA LEU A 31 9.01 -7.11 22.53
C LEU A 31 9.90 -7.95 21.60
N HIS A 32 11.18 -8.06 21.94
CA HIS A 32 12.13 -8.82 21.12
C HIS A 32 11.76 -10.30 21.11
N GLY A 33 12.09 -11.00 20.02
CA GLY A 33 11.68 -12.39 19.83
C GLY A 33 10.28 -12.59 19.24
N VAL A 34 9.53 -11.50 19.03
CA VAL A 34 8.22 -11.53 18.38
C VAL A 34 8.30 -10.82 17.04
N ARG A 35 7.82 -11.47 15.99
CA ARG A 35 7.56 -10.82 14.70
C ARG A 35 6.18 -10.16 14.77
N LEU A 36 6.12 -8.87 14.44
CA LEU A 36 4.88 -8.11 14.35
C LEU A 36 4.52 -7.90 12.88
N THR A 37 3.29 -8.21 12.48
CA THR A 37 2.78 -7.99 11.12
C THR A 37 1.48 -7.19 11.17
N LEU A 38 1.33 -6.15 10.36
CA LEU A 38 0.05 -5.49 10.08
C LEU A 38 -0.44 -5.89 8.68
N VAL A 39 -1.67 -6.40 8.61
CA VAL A 39 -2.38 -6.66 7.35
C VAL A 39 -3.49 -5.61 7.19
N SER A 40 -3.40 -4.79 6.14
CA SER A 40 -4.40 -3.76 5.85
C SER A 40 -4.51 -3.53 4.35
N PRO A 41 -5.71 -3.35 3.76
CA PRO A 41 -5.81 -3.00 2.35
C PRO A 41 -5.35 -1.57 2.05
N GLN A 42 -5.39 -0.68 3.04
CA GLN A 42 -4.94 0.70 2.94
C GLN A 42 -3.58 0.90 3.63
N SER A 43 -2.73 1.72 3.02
CA SER A 43 -1.47 2.24 3.60
C SER A 43 -1.68 3.42 4.52
N GLN A 44 -2.83 4.09 4.42
CA GLN A 44 -3.26 5.19 5.27
C GLN A 44 -4.63 4.87 5.87
N THR A 45 -4.89 5.27 7.10
CA THR A 45 -6.18 5.03 7.78
C THR A 45 -6.77 6.35 8.25
N ALA A 46 -8.04 6.59 7.94
CA ALA A 46 -8.70 7.84 8.28
C ALA A 46 -8.95 7.96 9.80
N TYR A 47 -8.56 9.11 10.36
CA TYR A 47 -9.00 9.53 11.69
C TYR A 47 -10.40 10.15 11.58
N SER A 48 -11.42 9.32 11.82
CA SER A 48 -12.83 9.70 11.66
C SER A 48 -13.27 10.97 12.41
N GLY A 49 -12.56 11.36 13.49
CA GLY A 49 -12.83 12.59 14.23
C GLY A 49 -12.56 13.88 13.44
N MET A 50 -11.72 13.81 12.41
CA MET A 50 -11.38 14.93 11.52
C MET A 50 -12.15 14.91 10.19
N LEU A 51 -12.89 13.84 9.87
CA LEU A 51 -13.65 13.71 8.62
C LEU A 51 -14.57 14.91 8.35
N PRO A 52 -15.40 15.41 9.31
CA PRO A 52 -16.22 16.59 9.05
C PRO A 52 -15.40 17.84 8.72
N GLY A 53 -14.20 17.99 9.31
CA GLY A 53 -13.31 19.09 8.98
C GLY A 53 -12.69 18.97 7.59
N MET A 54 -12.38 17.75 7.16
CA MET A 54 -11.88 17.44 5.83
C MET A 54 -12.95 17.73 4.76
N VAL A 55 -14.19 17.28 4.97
CA VAL A 55 -15.36 17.60 4.11
C VAL A 55 -15.58 19.12 4.01
N ALA A 56 -15.44 19.83 5.13
CA ALA A 56 -15.58 21.28 5.19
C ALA A 56 -14.40 22.06 4.57
N GLY A 57 -13.30 21.39 4.19
CA GLY A 57 -12.11 22.03 3.62
C GLY A 57 -11.17 22.68 4.65
N HIS A 58 -11.18 22.24 5.92
CA HIS A 58 -10.25 22.72 6.95
C HIS A 58 -8.97 21.91 7.06
N TYR A 59 -8.99 20.69 6.52
CA TYR A 59 -7.89 19.72 6.54
C TYR A 59 -7.73 19.14 5.16
N ASP A 60 -6.49 18.91 4.75
CA ASP A 60 -6.22 18.09 3.58
C ASP A 60 -6.26 16.60 3.95
N HIS A 61 -6.12 15.72 2.96
CA HIS A 61 -6.13 14.28 3.18
C HIS A 61 -5.08 13.85 4.22
N ASP A 62 -3.84 14.34 4.10
CA ASP A 62 -2.73 13.89 4.95
C ASP A 62 -2.82 14.41 6.40
N ASP A 63 -3.54 15.52 6.64
CA ASP A 63 -3.84 16.00 8.00
C ASP A 63 -4.75 15.00 8.76
N ALA A 64 -5.62 14.30 8.04
CA ALA A 64 -6.68 13.48 8.61
C ALA A 64 -6.43 11.96 8.52
N HIS A 65 -5.29 11.53 7.97
CA HIS A 65 -4.96 10.12 7.79
C HIS A 65 -3.66 9.73 8.49
N ILE A 66 -3.67 8.60 9.19
CA ILE A 66 -2.48 8.03 9.82
C ILE A 66 -1.78 7.15 8.78
N ASP A 67 -0.50 7.43 8.54
CA ASP A 67 0.37 6.60 7.71
C ASP A 67 0.73 5.29 8.43
N LEU A 68 0.11 4.19 8.03
CA LEU A 68 0.31 2.87 8.62
C LEU A 68 1.66 2.27 8.21
N ALA A 69 2.15 2.55 7.00
CA ALA A 69 3.43 2.02 6.54
C ALA A 69 4.58 2.62 7.35
N ARG A 70 4.57 3.95 7.54
CA ARG A 70 5.53 4.64 8.40
C ARG A 70 5.47 4.17 9.85
N LEU A 71 4.26 3.96 10.36
CA LEU A 71 4.04 3.47 11.71
C LEU A 71 4.54 2.03 11.90
N CYS A 72 4.35 1.16 10.91
CA CYS A 72 4.91 -0.19 10.89
C CYS A 72 6.44 -0.15 10.92
N ARG A 73 7.05 0.72 10.11
CA ARG A 73 8.51 0.90 10.09
C ARG A 73 9.05 1.30 11.46
N ALA A 74 8.44 2.32 12.09
CA ALA A 74 8.82 2.75 13.43
C ALA A 74 8.67 1.61 14.47
N ALA A 75 7.69 0.73 14.29
CA ALA A 75 7.46 -0.43 15.15
C ALA A 75 8.34 -1.64 14.85
N GLY A 76 9.14 -1.63 13.78
CA GLY A 76 9.82 -2.82 13.26
C GLY A 76 8.85 -3.90 12.81
N ALA A 77 7.64 -3.51 12.37
CA ALA A 77 6.58 -4.41 11.95
C ALA A 77 6.57 -4.59 10.43
N ARG A 78 6.31 -5.82 9.98
CA ARG A 78 6.05 -6.12 8.57
C ARG A 78 4.69 -5.55 8.17
N PHE A 79 4.65 -4.78 7.08
CA PHE A 79 3.40 -4.29 6.50
C PHE A 79 3.00 -5.13 5.29
N ILE A 80 1.82 -5.76 5.35
CA ILE A 80 1.22 -6.52 4.26
C ILE A 80 0.00 -5.75 3.76
N ARG A 81 0.11 -5.21 2.54
CA ARG A 81 -1.02 -4.54 1.88
C ARG A 81 -1.94 -5.57 1.24
N ALA A 82 -2.94 -6.04 1.98
CA ALA A 82 -3.91 -7.02 1.50
C ALA A 82 -5.26 -6.89 2.20
N ARG A 83 -6.31 -7.34 1.52
CA ARG A 83 -7.64 -7.49 2.10
C ARG A 83 -7.77 -8.88 2.72
N VAL A 84 -8.28 -8.95 3.94
CA VAL A 84 -8.66 -10.21 4.60
C VAL A 84 -10.09 -10.57 4.23
N GLU A 85 -10.33 -11.84 3.90
CA GLU A 85 -11.65 -12.37 3.55
C GLU A 85 -12.07 -13.59 4.38
N ALA A 86 -11.16 -14.24 5.09
CA ALA A 86 -11.52 -15.27 6.06
C ALA A 86 -10.44 -15.38 7.14
N ILE A 87 -10.85 -15.89 8.29
CA ILE A 87 -9.96 -16.28 9.39
C ILE A 87 -10.42 -17.66 9.82
N ASP A 88 -9.48 -18.60 9.92
CA ASP A 88 -9.71 -19.90 10.55
C ASP A 88 -9.05 -19.89 11.94
N PRO A 89 -9.83 -19.86 13.03
CA PRO A 89 -9.28 -19.79 14.38
C PRO A 89 -8.62 -21.09 14.84
N GLU A 90 -8.97 -22.22 14.23
CA GLU A 90 -8.45 -23.56 14.58
C GLU A 90 -7.15 -23.85 13.82
N LEU A 91 -7.14 -23.60 12.50
CA LEU A 91 -5.92 -23.70 11.69
C LEU A 91 -4.97 -22.52 11.90
N ARG A 92 -5.43 -21.44 12.54
CA ARG A 92 -4.70 -20.19 12.78
C ARG A 92 -4.18 -19.57 11.49
N THR A 93 -5.06 -19.48 10.49
CA THR A 93 -4.76 -18.91 9.18
C THR A 93 -5.65 -17.71 8.88
N ILE A 94 -5.13 -16.81 8.05
CA ILE A 94 -5.81 -15.64 7.52
C ILE A 94 -5.77 -15.75 6.00
N THR A 95 -6.96 -15.81 5.40
CA THR A 95 -7.09 -15.87 3.94
C THR A 95 -7.11 -14.48 3.34
N MET A 96 -6.22 -14.29 2.37
CA MET A 96 -6.06 -13.06 1.61
C MET A 96 -6.08 -13.41 0.12
N PRO A 97 -7.08 -12.95 -0.65
CA PRO A 97 -7.20 -13.31 -2.05
C PRO A 97 -5.95 -12.98 -2.86
N GLY A 98 -5.60 -13.87 -3.79
CA GLY A 98 -4.48 -13.69 -4.72
C GLY A 98 -3.11 -14.04 -4.13
N ARG A 99 -3.03 -14.51 -2.89
CA ARG A 99 -1.78 -14.97 -2.25
C ARG A 99 -2.05 -16.15 -1.30
N PRO A 100 -1.01 -16.90 -0.88
CA PRO A 100 -1.18 -17.95 0.11
C PRO A 100 -1.61 -17.40 1.48
N ASP A 101 -2.32 -18.22 2.24
CA ASP A 101 -2.78 -17.89 3.59
C ASP A 101 -1.62 -17.49 4.51
N LEU A 102 -1.88 -16.54 5.40
CA LEU A 102 -0.95 -16.12 6.43
C LEU A 102 -1.28 -16.83 7.74
N GLU A 103 -0.33 -17.61 8.24
CA GLU A 103 -0.44 -18.24 9.56
C GLU A 103 -0.05 -17.27 10.70
N PHE A 104 -0.60 -17.47 11.89
CA PHE A 104 -0.29 -16.67 13.08
C PHE A 104 -0.16 -17.51 14.36
N ASP A 105 0.54 -16.98 15.36
CA ASP A 105 0.51 -17.53 16.73
C ASP A 105 -0.45 -16.74 17.62
N LEU A 106 -0.51 -15.41 17.44
CA LEU A 106 -1.45 -14.50 18.09
C LEU A 106 -2.05 -13.55 17.05
N LEU A 107 -3.36 -13.32 17.14
CA LEU A 107 -4.10 -12.47 16.20
C LEU A 107 -4.85 -11.37 16.95
N SER A 108 -4.89 -10.17 16.37
CA SER A 108 -5.79 -9.09 16.79
C SER A 108 -6.53 -8.50 15.59
N ILE A 109 -7.82 -8.20 15.75
CA ILE A 109 -8.70 -7.69 14.68
C ILE A 109 -9.20 -6.28 15.05
N ASP A 110 -8.93 -5.28 14.21
CA ASP A 110 -9.37 -3.88 14.33
C ASP A 110 -9.67 -3.30 12.93
N VAL A 111 -10.64 -3.91 12.26
CA VAL A 111 -11.07 -3.57 10.89
C VAL A 111 -12.20 -2.54 10.83
N GLY A 112 -12.59 -2.00 11.99
CA GLY A 112 -13.70 -1.07 12.10
C GLY A 112 -15.07 -1.69 11.79
N SER A 113 -15.97 -0.89 11.23
CA SER A 113 -17.34 -1.29 10.90
C SER A 113 -17.63 -1.09 9.41
N ALA A 114 -18.55 -1.87 8.86
CA ALA A 114 -19.03 -1.76 7.49
C ALA A 114 -20.42 -1.09 7.41
N PRO A 115 -20.82 -0.55 6.23
CA PRO A 115 -22.19 -0.11 6.02
C PRO A 115 -23.20 -1.22 6.29
N ALA A 116 -24.25 -0.94 7.06
CA ALA A 116 -25.35 -1.88 7.19
C ALA A 116 -26.26 -1.78 5.96
N GLN A 117 -26.23 -2.75 5.05
CA GLN A 117 -27.12 -2.81 3.87
C GLN A 117 -28.55 -3.26 4.23
N LYS A 118 -29.15 -2.66 5.27
CA LYS A 118 -30.51 -3.03 5.71
C LYS A 118 -31.63 -2.21 5.06
N ILE A 119 -31.29 -1.08 4.43
CA ILE A 119 -32.27 -0.21 3.75
C ILE A 119 -32.30 -0.61 2.26
N PRO A 120 -33.46 -1.02 1.70
CA PRO A 120 -33.62 -1.21 0.28
C PRO A 120 -33.09 -0.01 -0.53
N GLY A 121 -32.24 -0.27 -1.53
CA GLY A 121 -31.62 0.77 -2.36
C GLY A 121 -30.41 1.48 -1.74
N ALA A 122 -29.86 1.00 -0.61
CA ALA A 122 -28.66 1.58 0.01
C ALA A 122 -27.42 1.62 -0.92
N ASP A 123 -27.38 0.78 -1.94
CA ASP A 123 -26.38 0.78 -3.02
C ASP A 123 -26.42 2.04 -3.89
N LYS A 124 -27.54 2.78 -3.88
CA LYS A 124 -27.72 4.06 -4.59
C LYS A 124 -27.23 5.27 -3.79
N ALA A 125 -26.84 5.07 -2.53
CA ALA A 125 -26.34 6.11 -1.66
C ALA A 125 -24.85 5.95 -1.39
N THR A 126 -24.23 7.05 -0.95
CA THR A 126 -22.82 7.13 -0.57
C THR A 126 -22.68 6.84 0.93
N PRO A 127 -22.20 5.67 1.35
CA PRO A 127 -21.95 5.40 2.76
C PRO A 127 -20.74 6.20 3.26
N ILE A 128 -20.79 6.69 4.50
CA ILE A 128 -19.68 7.46 5.10
C ILE A 128 -18.46 6.62 5.50
N LYS A 129 -18.62 5.29 5.54
CA LYS A 129 -17.57 4.32 5.88
C LYS A 129 -17.53 3.25 4.79
N PRO A 130 -16.35 2.78 4.34
CA PRO A 130 -15.03 3.30 4.68
C PRO A 130 -14.83 4.76 4.26
N VAL A 131 -14.06 5.52 5.04
CA VAL A 131 -13.93 6.98 4.88
C VAL A 131 -13.30 7.35 3.54
N ASP A 132 -12.28 6.60 3.09
CA ASP A 132 -11.58 6.91 1.84
C ASP A 132 -12.51 6.77 0.62
N ALA A 133 -13.38 5.76 0.63
CA ALA A 133 -14.39 5.57 -0.41
C ALA A 133 -15.40 6.73 -0.44
N PHE A 134 -15.83 7.16 0.75
CA PHE A 134 -16.67 8.35 0.90
C PHE A 134 -15.97 9.61 0.38
N TRP A 135 -14.70 9.80 0.73
CA TRP A 135 -13.93 10.99 0.35
C TRP A 135 -13.81 11.14 -1.17
N GLY A 136 -13.50 10.06 -1.89
CA GLY A 136 -13.45 10.08 -3.35
C GLY A 136 -14.80 10.44 -3.98
N GLN A 137 -15.91 9.90 -3.46
CA GLN A 137 -17.26 10.22 -3.93
C GLN A 137 -17.63 11.68 -3.63
N TRP A 138 -17.23 12.21 -2.47
CA TRP A 138 -17.43 13.60 -2.11
C TRP A 138 -16.69 14.57 -3.04
N GLN A 139 -15.42 14.30 -3.34
CA GLN A 139 -14.63 15.12 -4.27
C GLN A 139 -15.26 15.15 -5.68
N GLN A 140 -15.75 14.00 -6.15
CA GLN A 140 -16.45 13.90 -7.43
C GLN A 140 -17.75 14.73 -7.43
N LEU A 141 -18.56 14.62 -6.36
CA LEU A 141 -19.78 15.42 -6.21
C LEU A 141 -19.48 16.93 -6.17
N GLN A 142 -18.42 17.36 -5.49
CA GLN A 142 -18.01 18.78 -5.48
C GLN A 142 -17.66 19.27 -6.89
N LYS A 143 -16.94 18.46 -7.68
CA LYS A 143 -16.60 18.79 -9.07
C LYS A 143 -17.84 18.88 -9.97
N GLU A 144 -18.80 17.99 -9.78
CA GLU A 144 -20.08 18.01 -10.51
C GLU A 144 -20.89 19.26 -10.17
N ILE A 145 -21.00 19.63 -8.89
CA ILE A 145 -21.67 20.87 -8.46
C ILE A 145 -20.97 22.11 -9.00
N GLY A 146 -19.63 22.09 -9.07
CA GLY A 146 -18.83 23.20 -9.61
C GLY A 146 -18.99 23.41 -11.11
N THR A 147 -19.35 22.37 -11.86
CA THR A 147 -19.49 22.40 -13.33
C THR A 147 -20.94 22.45 -13.81
N SER A 148 -21.89 22.01 -12.98
CA SER A 148 -23.31 21.97 -13.29
C SER A 148 -24.02 23.30 -12.96
N LYS A 149 -25.01 23.64 -13.79
CA LYS A 149 -25.96 24.74 -13.51
C LYS A 149 -27.29 24.24 -12.93
N LYS A 150 -27.46 22.93 -12.75
CA LYS A 150 -28.67 22.35 -12.18
C LYS A 150 -28.79 22.71 -10.71
N THR A 151 -30.02 22.93 -10.25
CA THR A 151 -30.31 22.93 -8.81
C THR A 151 -30.23 21.49 -8.31
N LEU A 152 -29.54 21.27 -7.19
CA LEU A 152 -29.29 19.95 -6.61
C LEU A 152 -29.71 19.90 -5.14
N ALA A 153 -30.40 18.83 -4.74
CA ALA A 153 -30.77 18.54 -3.37
C ALA A 153 -29.91 17.39 -2.82
N ILE A 154 -29.13 17.67 -1.78
CA ILE A 154 -28.21 16.71 -1.16
C ILE A 154 -28.75 16.32 0.21
N GLY A 155 -28.96 15.03 0.43
CA GLY A 155 -29.47 14.50 1.70
C GLY A 155 -28.43 13.74 2.50
N VAL A 156 -28.43 13.93 3.81
CA VAL A 156 -27.70 13.10 4.78
C VAL A 156 -28.74 12.33 5.60
N VAL A 157 -28.65 10.99 5.61
CA VAL A 157 -29.57 10.12 6.35
C VAL A 157 -28.92 9.66 7.64
N GLY A 158 -29.53 10.00 8.79
CA GLY A 158 -29.12 9.62 10.14
C GLY A 158 -28.89 10.84 11.06
N GLY A 159 -29.78 11.06 12.03
CA GLY A 159 -29.72 12.21 12.96
C GLY A 159 -28.80 12.03 14.18
N GLY A 160 -27.85 11.11 14.12
CA GLY A 160 -26.81 10.98 15.16
C GLY A 160 -25.75 12.08 15.05
N ALA A 161 -24.82 12.15 16.01
CA ALA A 161 -23.76 13.17 16.03
C ALA A 161 -22.98 13.26 14.70
N GLY A 162 -22.58 12.12 14.12
CA GLY A 162 -21.85 12.08 12.85
C GLY A 162 -22.65 12.64 11.67
N GLY A 163 -23.96 12.38 11.60
CA GLY A 163 -24.80 12.89 10.53
C GLY A 163 -25.03 14.39 10.64
N CYS A 164 -25.19 14.89 11.87
CA CYS A 164 -25.26 16.32 12.14
C CYS A 164 -23.96 17.06 11.78
N GLU A 165 -22.80 16.51 12.17
CA GLU A 165 -21.50 17.09 11.82
C GLU A 165 -21.29 17.07 10.30
N LEU A 166 -21.62 15.96 9.64
CA LEU A 166 -21.47 15.82 8.19
C LEU A 166 -22.38 16.79 7.43
N SER A 167 -23.66 16.90 7.79
CA SER A 167 -24.58 17.83 7.11
C SER A 167 -24.11 19.28 7.25
N MET A 168 -23.59 19.66 8.41
CA MET A 168 -23.03 21.00 8.63
C MET A 168 -21.71 21.21 7.87
N ALA A 169 -20.87 20.18 7.75
CA ALA A 169 -19.64 20.23 6.95
C ALA A 169 -19.94 20.40 5.45
N VAL A 170 -20.86 19.59 4.90
CA VAL A 170 -21.32 19.66 3.51
C VAL A 170 -21.91 21.05 3.22
N ALA A 171 -22.80 21.54 4.08
CA ALA A 171 -23.40 22.87 3.91
C ALA A 171 -22.35 23.99 3.97
N HIS A 172 -21.32 23.85 4.82
CA HIS A 172 -20.22 24.82 4.85
C HIS A 172 -19.39 24.81 3.57
N ALA A 173 -19.03 23.62 3.08
CA ALA A 173 -18.24 23.45 1.86
C ALA A 173 -18.99 23.97 0.62
N LEU A 174 -20.33 23.89 0.62
CA LEU A 174 -21.20 24.32 -0.48
C LEU A 174 -21.89 25.66 -0.21
N ARG A 175 -21.34 26.49 0.69
CA ARG A 175 -21.97 27.77 1.11
C ARG A 175 -22.29 28.72 -0.04
N GLU A 176 -21.42 28.79 -1.05
CA GLU A 176 -21.62 29.65 -2.23
C GLU A 176 -22.76 29.11 -3.11
N PRO A 177 -22.74 27.84 -3.57
CA PRO A 177 -23.88 27.23 -4.25
C PRO A 177 -25.21 27.30 -3.48
N ILE A 178 -25.18 27.21 -2.15
CA ILE A 178 -26.37 27.35 -1.29
C ILE A 178 -26.87 28.80 -1.30
N GLY A 179 -25.97 29.77 -1.15
CA GLY A 179 -26.30 31.20 -1.21
C GLY A 179 -26.90 31.61 -2.56
N ASP A 180 -26.45 30.98 -3.65
CA ASP A 180 -27.00 31.16 -5.01
C ASP A 180 -28.36 30.45 -5.22
N GLY A 181 -28.82 29.64 -4.25
CA GLY A 181 -30.03 28.80 -4.38
C GLY A 181 -29.86 27.59 -5.31
N ARG A 182 -28.63 27.26 -5.73
CA ARG A 182 -28.32 26.11 -6.59
C ARG A 182 -28.24 24.80 -5.82
N VAL A 183 -27.98 24.83 -4.53
CA VAL A 183 -27.89 23.62 -3.71
C VAL A 183 -28.77 23.76 -2.47
N SER A 184 -29.51 22.71 -2.13
CA SER A 184 -30.14 22.55 -0.83
C SER A 184 -29.55 21.34 -0.09
N VAL A 185 -29.35 21.47 1.22
CA VAL A 185 -28.84 20.38 2.07
C VAL A 185 -29.94 19.97 3.05
N HIS A 186 -30.20 18.66 3.11
CA HIS A 186 -31.25 18.07 3.93
C HIS A 186 -30.65 17.06 4.91
N LEU A 187 -31.09 17.08 6.17
CA LEU A 187 -30.80 16.04 7.16
C LEU A 187 -32.08 15.27 7.43
N VAL A 188 -32.05 13.95 7.21
CA VAL A 188 -33.20 13.06 7.40
C VAL A 188 -32.98 12.20 8.64
N THR A 189 -33.91 12.25 9.58
CA THR A 189 -33.80 11.52 10.85
C THR A 189 -35.13 10.89 11.26
N ARG A 190 -35.08 9.71 11.87
CA ARG A 190 -36.25 9.07 12.48
C ARG A 190 -36.65 9.71 13.82
N GLY A 191 -35.72 10.39 14.48
CA GLY A 191 -35.95 11.01 15.79
C GLY A 191 -36.74 12.32 15.69
N GLU A 192 -37.31 12.73 16.83
CA GLU A 192 -38.00 14.01 16.98
C GLU A 192 -37.04 15.21 17.09
N GLN A 193 -35.77 14.98 17.43
CA GLN A 193 -34.77 16.03 17.63
C GLN A 193 -33.36 15.54 17.26
N VAL A 194 -32.49 16.47 16.88
CA VAL A 194 -31.09 16.21 16.51
C VAL A 194 -30.10 17.00 17.37
N PRO A 195 -28.93 16.42 17.74
CA PRO A 195 -28.57 15.02 17.56
C PRO A 195 -29.38 14.10 18.49
N GLU A 196 -29.63 12.87 18.04
CA GLU A 196 -30.26 11.84 18.89
C GLU A 196 -29.43 11.59 20.16
N GLN A 197 -30.07 11.37 21.32
CA GLN A 197 -29.43 11.03 22.60
C GLN A 197 -28.56 12.14 23.23
N PHE A 198 -28.75 13.39 22.78
CA PHE A 198 -28.11 14.57 23.38
C PHE A 198 -29.08 15.30 24.33
N PRO A 199 -28.56 16.03 25.34
CA PRO A 199 -29.40 16.85 26.21
C PRO A 199 -30.13 17.96 25.43
N PRO A 200 -31.32 18.42 25.87
CA PRO A 200 -32.12 19.42 25.18
C PRO A 200 -31.37 20.71 24.83
N MET A 201 -30.52 21.19 25.73
CA MET A 201 -29.70 22.38 25.47
C MET A 201 -28.72 22.16 24.30
N ALA A 202 -28.12 20.98 24.19
CA ALA A 202 -27.22 20.67 23.08
C ALA A 202 -28.00 20.55 21.75
N GLN A 203 -29.18 19.93 21.77
CA GLN A 203 -30.06 19.81 20.61
C GLN A 203 -30.46 21.20 20.10
N ALA A 204 -30.87 22.11 20.99
CA ALA A 204 -31.20 23.50 20.64
C ALA A 204 -30.00 24.27 20.03
N LEU A 205 -28.79 24.08 20.58
CA LEU A 205 -27.59 24.70 20.05
C LEU A 205 -27.21 24.16 18.65
N VAL A 206 -27.32 22.85 18.43
CA VAL A 206 -27.06 22.24 17.12
C VAL A 206 -28.10 22.68 16.10
N ALA A 207 -29.39 22.68 16.46
CA ALA A 207 -30.47 23.16 15.58
C ALA A 207 -30.24 24.62 15.15
N LYS A 208 -29.79 25.49 16.08
CA LYS A 208 -29.42 26.88 15.76
C LYS A 208 -28.28 26.98 14.75
N GLU A 209 -27.24 26.14 14.87
CA GLU A 209 -26.13 26.11 13.92
C GLU A 209 -26.56 25.55 12.55
N MET A 210 -27.44 24.55 12.52
CA MET A 210 -28.03 24.05 11.27
C MET A 210 -28.88 25.11 10.57
N GLN A 211 -29.70 25.85 11.31
CA GLN A 211 -30.49 26.96 10.77
C GLN A 211 -29.59 28.04 10.17
N ARG A 212 -28.46 28.36 10.82
CA ARG A 212 -27.48 29.32 10.30
C ARG A 212 -26.87 28.88 8.96
N LEU A 213 -26.77 27.57 8.73
CA LEU A 213 -26.27 26.97 7.49
C LEU A 213 -27.39 26.63 6.49
N GLN A 214 -28.63 27.06 6.75
CA GLN A 214 -29.79 26.83 5.88
C GLN A 214 -30.06 25.33 5.59
N ILE A 215 -29.74 24.46 6.55
CA ILE A 215 -29.98 23.02 6.45
C ILE A 215 -31.45 22.74 6.77
N GLN A 216 -32.10 21.96 5.93
CA GLN A 216 -33.48 21.51 6.14
C GLN A 216 -33.48 20.19 6.92
N VAL A 217 -34.00 20.20 8.14
CA VAL A 217 -34.08 19.00 8.99
C VAL A 217 -35.46 18.37 8.87
N HIS A 218 -35.50 17.10 8.47
CA HIS A 218 -36.70 16.28 8.35
C HIS A 218 -36.75 15.31 9.53
N GLU A 219 -37.49 15.70 10.56
CA GLU A 219 -37.73 14.92 11.78
C GLU A 219 -38.84 13.90 11.59
N ASN A 220 -38.86 12.87 12.45
CA ASN A 220 -39.86 11.80 12.39
C ASN A 220 -39.95 11.14 11.00
N TRP A 221 -38.82 11.04 10.31
CA TRP A 221 -38.70 10.48 8.96
C TRP A 221 -37.92 9.17 9.01
N SER A 222 -38.64 8.07 9.17
CA SER A 222 -38.06 6.72 9.13
C SER A 222 -37.89 6.27 7.69
N VAL A 223 -36.67 6.34 7.15
CA VAL A 223 -36.36 5.94 5.76
C VAL A 223 -36.59 4.43 5.58
N ALA A 224 -37.53 4.10 4.68
CA ALA A 224 -37.88 2.73 4.31
C ALA A 224 -37.18 2.27 3.02
N ALA A 225 -36.89 3.18 2.09
CA ALA A 225 -36.15 2.89 0.86
C ALA A 225 -35.38 4.11 0.36
N ILE A 226 -34.28 3.85 -0.34
CA ILE A 226 -33.50 4.84 -1.08
C ILE A 226 -33.70 4.60 -2.58
N GLU A 227 -34.05 5.65 -3.29
CA GLU A 227 -34.34 5.63 -4.71
C GLU A 227 -33.34 6.51 -5.46
N THR A 228 -33.36 6.44 -6.78
CA THR A 228 -32.36 7.13 -7.61
C THR A 228 -32.54 8.65 -7.57
N ASP A 229 -33.74 9.11 -7.21
CA ASP A 229 -34.20 10.49 -7.19
C ASP A 229 -34.67 10.95 -5.81
N GLY A 230 -34.42 10.17 -4.75
CA GLY A 230 -34.82 10.56 -3.40
C GLY A 230 -34.85 9.46 -2.35
N VAL A 231 -35.50 9.76 -1.22
CA VAL A 231 -35.72 8.80 -0.13
C VAL A 231 -37.21 8.70 0.21
N ARG A 232 -37.65 7.47 0.47
CA ARG A 232 -39.03 7.17 0.86
C ARG A 232 -39.12 6.84 2.34
N ALA A 233 -40.07 7.44 3.03
CA ALA A 233 -40.38 7.16 4.43
C ALA A 233 -41.23 5.89 4.58
N SER A 234 -41.31 5.37 5.80
CA SER A 234 -42.16 4.22 6.16
C SER A 234 -43.66 4.52 6.10
N ASP A 235 -44.04 5.80 6.05
CA ASP A 235 -45.41 6.29 5.87
C ASP A 235 -45.66 6.79 4.43
N ASP A 236 -44.86 6.31 3.47
CA ASP A 236 -44.93 6.61 2.03
C ASP A 236 -44.65 8.06 1.61
N ARG A 237 -44.28 8.96 2.54
CA ARG A 237 -43.76 10.29 2.15
C ARG A 237 -42.48 10.15 1.32
N PHE A 238 -42.34 10.97 0.29
CA PHE A 238 -41.16 10.99 -0.57
C PHE A 238 -40.44 12.34 -0.48
N LEU A 239 -39.13 12.30 -0.33
CA LEU A 239 -38.26 13.48 -0.33
C LEU A 239 -37.33 13.39 -1.55
N PRO A 240 -37.51 14.27 -2.57
CA PRO A 240 -36.63 14.32 -3.72
C PRO A 240 -35.22 14.73 -3.33
N LEU A 241 -34.22 13.95 -3.75
CA LEU A 241 -32.79 14.20 -3.51
C LEU A 241 -31.98 13.69 -4.70
N ASP A 242 -31.04 14.50 -5.17
CA ASP A 242 -30.12 14.13 -6.26
C ASP A 242 -28.92 13.32 -5.75
N SER A 243 -28.59 13.44 -4.46
CA SER A 243 -27.51 12.68 -3.82
C SER A 243 -27.84 12.38 -2.37
N VAL A 244 -27.55 11.15 -1.93
CA VAL A 244 -27.85 10.67 -0.58
C VAL A 244 -26.57 10.14 0.07
N MET A 245 -26.23 10.69 1.24
CA MET A 245 -25.14 10.21 2.09
C MET A 245 -25.71 9.42 3.27
N LEU A 246 -25.24 8.19 3.47
CA LEU A 246 -25.69 7.32 4.55
C LEU A 246 -24.78 7.42 5.76
N CYS A 247 -25.31 8.02 6.84
CA CYS A 247 -24.70 8.11 8.16
C CYS A 247 -25.49 7.28 9.22
N THR A 248 -26.30 6.33 8.77
CA THR A 248 -27.06 5.40 9.64
C THR A 248 -26.16 4.32 10.23
N GLY A 249 -26.71 3.52 11.16
CA GLY A 249 -25.98 2.49 11.91
C GLY A 249 -25.13 1.57 11.03
N THR A 250 -24.00 1.13 11.58
CA THR A 250 -23.03 0.27 10.91
C THR A 250 -23.20 -1.20 11.33
N GLY A 251 -22.83 -2.11 10.43
CA GLY A 251 -22.71 -3.54 10.72
C GLY A 251 -21.25 -3.96 10.84
N ALA A 252 -21.02 -5.22 11.21
CA ALA A 252 -19.69 -5.79 11.07
C ALA A 252 -19.37 -6.14 9.61
N PRO A 253 -18.09 -6.19 9.21
CA PRO A 253 -17.68 -6.70 7.91
C PRO A 253 -18.25 -8.08 7.62
N GLY A 254 -18.82 -8.27 6.42
CA GLY A 254 -19.56 -9.49 6.07
C GLY A 254 -18.74 -10.78 6.15
N TRP A 255 -17.43 -10.70 5.87
CA TRP A 255 -16.52 -11.85 5.91
C TRP A 255 -16.34 -12.46 7.32
N LEU A 256 -16.70 -11.73 8.38
CA LEU A 256 -16.70 -12.26 9.74
C LEU A 256 -17.81 -13.30 9.96
N ALA A 257 -18.79 -13.37 9.07
CA ALA A 257 -19.93 -14.28 9.20
C ALA A 257 -19.49 -15.74 9.34
N ASP A 258 -18.48 -16.13 8.58
CA ASP A 258 -18.02 -17.51 8.48
C ASP A 258 -16.71 -17.76 9.26
N SER A 259 -16.31 -16.81 10.11
CA SER A 259 -15.03 -16.88 10.87
C SER A 259 -15.01 -17.88 12.02
N GLY A 260 -16.14 -18.53 12.35
CA GLY A 260 -16.27 -19.39 13.53
C GLY A 260 -16.24 -18.66 14.89
N LEU A 261 -15.92 -17.36 14.91
CA LEU A 261 -15.89 -16.54 16.14
C LEU A 261 -17.30 -16.15 16.61
N GLU A 262 -17.49 -16.03 17.92
CA GLU A 262 -18.76 -15.62 18.51
C GLU A 262 -19.10 -14.17 18.14
N ARG A 263 -20.36 -13.92 17.73
CA ARG A 263 -20.83 -12.62 17.24
C ARG A 263 -22.10 -12.16 17.93
N ASP A 264 -22.34 -10.85 17.93
CA ASP A 264 -23.63 -10.28 18.31
C ASP A 264 -24.63 -10.28 17.14
N GLN A 265 -25.87 -9.82 17.40
CA GLN A 265 -26.94 -9.79 16.40
C GLN A 265 -26.65 -8.83 15.21
N ALA A 266 -25.73 -7.89 15.36
CA ALA A 266 -25.28 -6.99 14.31
C ALA A 266 -24.01 -7.50 13.59
N GLY A 267 -23.55 -8.71 13.95
CA GLY A 267 -22.40 -9.39 13.37
C GLY A 267 -21.06 -9.01 13.99
N PHE A 268 -21.00 -8.12 14.98
CA PHE A 268 -19.75 -7.71 15.61
C PHE A 268 -19.17 -8.82 16.47
N LEU A 269 -17.84 -8.91 16.55
CA LEU A 269 -17.14 -9.93 17.32
C LEU A 269 -17.37 -9.74 18.81
N ARG A 270 -17.83 -10.78 19.50
CA ARG A 270 -17.94 -10.75 20.96
C ARG A 270 -16.56 -10.87 21.59
N VAL A 271 -16.33 -10.03 22.60
CA VAL A 271 -15.10 -10.05 23.39
C VAL A 271 -15.38 -10.03 24.88
N ASP A 272 -14.46 -10.63 25.64
CA ASP A 272 -14.43 -10.50 27.10
C ASP A 272 -13.94 -9.10 27.52
N ASN A 273 -13.91 -8.85 28.83
CA ASN A 273 -13.41 -7.57 29.35
C ASN A 273 -11.90 -7.37 29.13
N THR A 274 -11.16 -8.37 28.67
CA THR A 274 -9.73 -8.28 28.29
C THR A 274 -9.53 -8.15 26.77
N LEU A 275 -10.61 -7.97 26.01
CA LEU A 275 -10.62 -7.84 24.55
C LEU A 275 -10.36 -9.15 23.78
N ARG A 276 -10.45 -10.31 24.45
CA ARG A 276 -10.28 -11.62 23.81
C ARG A 276 -11.58 -12.18 23.29
N ALA A 277 -11.51 -12.89 22.17
CA ALA A 277 -12.61 -13.70 21.67
C ALA A 277 -12.86 -14.87 22.65
N PRO A 278 -14.11 -15.07 23.13
CA PRO A 278 -14.47 -16.24 23.93
C PRO A 278 -14.10 -17.55 23.21
N GLY A 279 -13.56 -18.53 23.95
CA GLY A 279 -13.12 -19.81 23.37
C GLY A 279 -11.77 -19.78 22.64
N HIS A 280 -11.27 -18.61 22.23
CA HIS A 280 -10.05 -18.47 21.45
C HIS A 280 -9.06 -17.50 22.12
N GLY A 281 -8.31 -18.00 23.11
CA GLY A 281 -7.37 -17.19 23.90
C GLY A 281 -6.23 -16.53 23.11
N HIS A 282 -6.00 -17.00 21.88
CA HIS A 282 -5.02 -16.50 20.90
C HIS A 282 -5.61 -15.48 19.92
N ILE A 283 -6.85 -15.01 20.11
CA ILE A 283 -7.51 -14.04 19.24
C ILE A 283 -8.08 -12.88 20.05
N PHE A 284 -7.73 -11.67 19.63
CA PHE A 284 -8.21 -10.41 20.19
C PHE A 284 -9.04 -9.64 19.16
N ALA A 285 -9.96 -8.79 19.64
CA ALA A 285 -10.62 -7.80 18.79
C ALA A 285 -10.80 -6.48 19.53
N ALA A 286 -10.60 -5.37 18.82
CA ALA A 286 -10.72 -4.03 19.34
C ALA A 286 -11.29 -3.06 18.30
N GLY A 287 -11.60 -1.84 18.72
CA GLY A 287 -12.25 -0.84 17.90
C GLY A 287 -13.74 -1.14 17.69
N ASP A 288 -14.28 -0.61 16.59
CA ASP A 288 -15.71 -0.72 16.29
C ASP A 288 -16.14 -2.17 15.99
N VAL A 289 -15.21 -3.06 15.61
CA VAL A 289 -15.52 -4.47 15.32
C VAL A 289 -15.86 -5.27 16.58
N ALA A 290 -15.41 -4.82 17.75
CA ALA A 290 -15.58 -5.52 19.02
C ALA A 290 -16.90 -5.18 19.73
N SER A 291 -17.48 -6.16 20.40
CA SER A 291 -18.76 -6.06 21.12
C SER A 291 -18.66 -6.74 22.50
N PHE A 292 -19.04 -6.04 23.56
CA PHE A 292 -19.04 -6.58 24.92
C PHE A 292 -20.43 -7.08 25.27
N ALA A 293 -20.56 -8.38 25.59
CA ALA A 293 -21.85 -9.03 25.82
C ALA A 293 -22.68 -8.34 26.93
N ASP A 294 -22.03 -7.99 28.04
CA ASP A 294 -22.71 -7.45 29.23
C ASP A 294 -22.94 -5.93 29.17
N ARG A 295 -22.34 -5.25 28.18
CA ARG A 295 -22.35 -3.78 28.10
C ARG A 295 -22.11 -3.31 26.66
N PRO A 296 -23.15 -3.23 25.83
CA PRO A 296 -23.01 -2.72 24.47
C PRO A 296 -22.49 -1.27 24.53
N LEU A 297 -21.38 -1.01 23.83
CA LEU A 297 -20.79 0.32 23.71
C LEU A 297 -21.18 0.95 22.37
N PRO A 298 -21.43 2.27 22.33
CA PRO A 298 -21.51 2.99 21.06
C PRO A 298 -20.23 2.77 20.24
N LYS A 299 -20.39 2.60 18.93
CA LYS A 299 -19.29 2.47 17.96
C LYS A 299 -18.67 3.83 17.71
N ALA A 300 -17.88 4.30 18.68
CA ALA A 300 -17.29 5.62 18.74
C ALA A 300 -15.78 5.53 18.93
N GLY A 301 -15.03 6.32 18.15
CA GLY A 301 -13.56 6.30 18.14
C GLY A 301 -12.90 6.52 19.50
N VAL A 302 -13.57 7.22 20.43
CA VAL A 302 -13.07 7.45 21.79
C VAL A 302 -12.86 6.13 22.56
N TYR A 303 -13.70 5.12 22.34
CA TYR A 303 -13.52 3.80 22.96
C TYR A 303 -12.37 3.04 22.30
N ALA A 304 -12.30 3.05 20.96
CA ALA A 304 -11.22 2.42 20.20
C ALA A 304 -9.83 2.94 20.63
N VAL A 305 -9.69 4.27 20.73
CA VAL A 305 -8.45 4.92 21.20
C VAL A 305 -8.05 4.47 22.61
N ARG A 306 -9.03 4.24 23.50
CA ARG A 306 -8.78 3.79 24.87
C ARG A 306 -8.55 2.29 25.00
N GLN A 307 -8.99 1.50 24.03
CA GLN A 307 -8.69 0.07 23.98
C GLN A 307 -7.23 -0.17 23.61
N GLY A 308 -6.62 0.66 22.77
CA GLY A 308 -5.23 0.52 22.31
C GLY A 308 -4.20 0.20 23.40
N PRO A 309 -4.09 0.97 24.50
CA PRO A 309 -3.12 0.67 25.57
C PRO A 309 -3.40 -0.62 26.34
N ILE A 310 -4.68 -1.01 26.47
CA ILE A 310 -5.07 -2.27 27.11
C ILE A 310 -4.74 -3.44 26.18
N LEU A 311 -5.05 -3.29 24.89
CA LEU A 311 -4.72 -4.27 23.87
C LEU A 311 -3.20 -4.49 23.79
N PHE A 312 -2.41 -3.43 23.74
CA PHE A 312 -0.93 -3.51 23.76
C PHE A 312 -0.42 -4.33 24.96
N HIS A 313 -0.92 -4.03 26.17
CA HIS A 313 -0.57 -4.80 27.37
C HIS A 313 -0.98 -6.27 27.22
N ASN A 314 -2.21 -6.54 26.82
CA ASN A 314 -2.76 -7.89 26.80
C ASN A 314 -2.13 -8.78 25.71
N LEU A 315 -1.77 -8.21 24.55
CA LEU A 315 -1.02 -8.93 23.52
C LEU A 315 0.35 -9.35 24.05
N ARG A 316 1.12 -8.42 24.63
CA ARG A 316 2.42 -8.74 25.26
C ARG A 316 2.29 -9.72 26.41
N ALA A 317 1.28 -9.54 27.26
CA ALA A 317 1.05 -10.41 28.40
C ALA A 317 0.69 -11.83 27.96
N THR A 318 -0.07 -11.99 26.88
CA THR A 318 -0.36 -13.32 26.31
C THR A 318 0.91 -13.98 25.79
N LEU A 319 1.74 -13.25 25.03
CA LEU A 319 3.00 -13.76 24.48
C LEU A 319 4.04 -14.13 25.56
N THR A 320 3.97 -13.48 26.74
CA THR A 320 4.93 -13.66 27.85
C THR A 320 4.34 -14.44 29.04
N GLY A 321 3.12 -14.98 28.94
CA GLY A 321 2.47 -15.72 30.03
C GLY A 321 2.10 -14.88 31.25
N LYS A 322 1.95 -13.56 31.12
CA LYS A 322 1.63 -12.64 32.22
C LYS A 322 0.12 -12.39 32.36
N PRO A 323 -0.35 -11.91 33.53
CA PRO A 323 -1.77 -11.58 33.72
C PRO A 323 -2.27 -10.47 32.79
N LEU A 324 -3.48 -10.66 32.28
CA LEU A 324 -4.18 -9.68 31.45
C LEU A 324 -4.82 -8.57 32.28
N ARG A 325 -5.03 -7.41 31.65
CA ARG A 325 -5.72 -6.25 32.21
C ARG A 325 -7.11 -6.12 31.62
N PRO A 326 -8.15 -5.90 32.45
CA PRO A 326 -9.48 -5.62 31.95
C PRO A 326 -9.60 -4.18 31.42
N PHE A 327 -10.23 -4.03 30.26
CA PHE A 327 -10.73 -2.78 29.74
C PHE A 327 -11.95 -2.31 30.54
N ARG A 328 -11.87 -1.09 31.08
CA ARG A 328 -12.96 -0.44 31.82
C ARG A 328 -13.41 0.79 31.04
N PRO A 329 -14.51 0.72 30.28
CA PRO A 329 -14.95 1.84 29.46
C PRO A 329 -15.50 2.95 30.35
N GLN A 330 -15.12 4.19 30.04
CA GLN A 330 -15.66 5.37 30.72
C GLN A 330 -17.17 5.48 30.56
N ARG A 331 -17.84 6.10 31.55
CA ARG A 331 -19.31 6.28 31.55
C ARG A 331 -19.76 7.46 30.70
N ASP A 332 -19.02 8.56 30.70
CA ASP A 332 -19.28 9.75 29.87
C ASP A 332 -17.95 10.35 29.39
N PHE A 333 -18.01 11.19 28.37
CA PHE A 333 -16.87 11.90 27.81
C PHE A 333 -17.27 13.24 27.18
N LEU A 334 -16.29 14.13 27.07
CA LEU A 334 -16.47 15.39 26.36
C LEU A 334 -16.73 15.10 24.87
N ARG A 335 -17.88 15.53 24.38
CA ARG A 335 -18.24 15.48 22.95
C ARG A 335 -18.07 16.88 22.37
N LEU A 336 -17.32 17.00 21.28
CA LEU A 336 -17.11 18.25 20.54
C LEU A 336 -17.60 18.02 19.12
N LEU A 337 -18.77 18.55 18.78
CA LEU A 337 -19.37 18.42 17.45
C LEU A 337 -18.97 19.64 16.62
N SER A 338 -18.30 19.42 15.50
CA SER A 338 -17.96 20.46 14.53
C SER A 338 -19.22 20.94 13.79
N CYS A 339 -19.38 22.26 13.70
CA CYS A 339 -20.52 22.90 13.04
C CYS A 339 -20.18 23.42 11.64
N GLY A 340 -19.18 22.84 10.97
CA GLY A 340 -18.72 23.25 9.64
C GLY A 340 -17.92 24.56 9.65
N SER A 341 -18.47 25.69 10.11
CA SER A 341 -17.83 27.01 9.97
C SER A 341 -16.82 27.37 11.07
N ARG A 342 -15.91 26.44 11.42
CA ARG A 342 -14.93 26.60 12.52
C ARG A 342 -15.58 27.00 13.86
N ARG A 343 -16.77 26.44 14.13
CA ARG A 343 -17.49 26.51 15.40
C ARG A 343 -17.76 25.08 15.87
N ALA A 344 -17.90 24.88 17.16
CA ALA A 344 -18.24 23.57 17.71
C ALA A 344 -19.26 23.68 18.85
N VAL A 345 -20.05 22.63 19.04
CA VAL A 345 -20.88 22.42 20.24
C VAL A 345 -20.18 21.43 21.16
N ALA A 346 -19.85 21.87 22.37
CA ALA A 346 -19.27 21.04 23.42
C ALA A 346 -20.37 20.52 24.35
N VAL A 347 -20.35 19.23 24.67
CA VAL A 347 -21.32 18.59 25.56
C VAL A 347 -20.60 17.70 26.58
N ARG A 348 -20.90 17.90 27.86
CA ARG A 348 -20.37 17.09 28.96
C ARG A 348 -21.28 17.17 30.18
N ASN A 349 -21.57 16.04 30.83
CA ASN A 349 -22.36 16.00 32.07
C ASN A 349 -23.71 16.76 32.00
N GLY A 350 -24.38 16.76 30.83
CA GLY A 350 -25.65 17.48 30.63
C GLY A 350 -25.54 18.96 30.30
N LEU A 351 -24.35 19.57 30.42
CA LEU A 351 -24.08 20.95 30.02
C LEU A 351 -23.70 21.03 28.53
N ALA A 352 -24.08 22.13 27.87
CA ALA A 352 -23.74 22.37 26.47
C ALA A 352 -23.33 23.84 26.22
N LEU A 353 -22.31 24.05 25.39
CA LEU A 353 -21.85 25.37 24.97
C LEU A 353 -21.50 25.34 23.48
N ALA A 354 -21.64 26.48 22.78
CA ALA A 354 -21.29 26.60 21.36
C ALA A 354 -20.40 27.83 21.11
N GLY A 355 -19.39 27.68 20.25
CA GLY A 355 -18.49 28.80 19.93
C GLY A 355 -17.27 28.43 19.09
N GLY A 356 -16.55 29.46 18.62
CA GLY A 356 -15.31 29.29 17.84
C GLY A 356 -14.13 28.80 18.68
N ALA A 357 -13.98 29.27 19.92
CA ALA A 357 -12.93 28.79 20.83
C ALA A 357 -13.04 27.28 21.11
N LEU A 358 -14.26 26.73 21.11
CA LEU A 358 -14.48 25.29 21.27
C LEU A 358 -14.02 24.49 20.04
N TRP A 359 -14.14 25.07 18.84
CA TRP A 359 -13.59 24.46 17.63
C TRP A 359 -12.07 24.47 17.64
N GLN A 360 -11.44 25.59 18.04
CA GLN A 360 -9.99 25.65 18.21
C GLN A 360 -9.50 24.61 19.22
N TRP A 361 -10.26 24.37 20.29
CA TRP A 361 -9.95 23.31 21.24
C TRP A 361 -10.06 21.91 20.62
N LYS A 362 -11.12 21.64 19.85
CA LYS A 362 -11.26 20.37 19.10
C LYS A 362 -10.10 20.17 18.13
N ASP A 363 -9.81 21.17 17.31
CA ASP A 363 -8.72 21.17 16.34
C ASP A 363 -7.37 20.89 17.01
N HIS A 364 -7.10 21.54 18.15
CA HIS A 364 -5.90 21.28 18.93
C HIS A 364 -5.84 19.83 19.46
N ILE A 365 -6.95 19.28 19.97
CA ILE A 365 -6.99 17.88 20.44
C ILE A 365 -6.73 16.91 19.29
N ASP A 366 -7.39 17.13 18.15
CA ASP A 366 -7.32 16.23 17.00
C ASP A 366 -5.93 16.29 16.34
N ARG A 367 -5.37 17.48 16.11
CA ARG A 367 -4.00 17.64 15.61
C ARG A 367 -2.98 17.04 16.56
N LYS A 368 -3.08 17.31 17.86
CA LYS A 368 -2.22 16.68 18.87
C LYS A 368 -2.33 15.15 18.86
N PHE A 369 -3.50 14.60 18.54
CA PHE A 369 -3.66 13.16 18.38
C PHE A 369 -2.97 12.65 17.11
N MET A 370 -3.05 13.37 16.00
CA MET A 370 -2.38 13.01 14.74
C MET A 370 -0.85 13.15 14.81
N ASP A 371 -0.35 14.21 15.44
CA ASP A 371 1.09 14.48 15.62
C ASP A 371 1.81 13.30 16.28
N ARG A 372 1.13 12.59 17.18
CA ARG A 372 1.63 11.36 17.84
C ARG A 372 2.06 10.26 16.86
N PHE A 373 1.49 10.20 15.66
CA PHE A 373 1.82 9.22 14.63
C PHE A 373 2.78 9.79 13.57
N SER A 374 2.83 11.12 13.45
CA SER A 374 3.72 11.84 12.53
C SER A 374 5.11 12.13 13.11
N GLU A 375 5.29 12.09 14.43
CA GLU A 375 6.55 12.44 15.13
C GLU A 375 7.30 11.23 15.72
N LEU A 376 7.09 10.03 15.16
CA LEU A 376 7.77 8.84 15.67
C LEU A 376 9.25 8.80 15.23
N PRO A 377 10.19 8.48 16.14
CA PRO A 377 11.57 8.26 15.78
C PRO A 377 11.63 7.07 14.83
N LEU A 378 12.14 7.31 13.62
CA LEU A 378 12.38 6.29 12.61
C LEU A 378 13.72 5.58 12.84
N GLU A 379 14.62 6.23 13.56
CA GLU A 379 15.92 5.66 13.94
C GLU A 379 15.76 4.89 15.26
N MET A 380 16.02 3.58 15.19
CA MET A 380 16.23 2.74 16.35
C MET A 380 17.57 3.14 17.01
N GLU A 381 17.55 4.09 17.95
CA GLU A 381 18.62 4.14 18.94
C GLU A 381 18.56 2.83 19.76
N SER A 382 19.53 1.96 19.54
CA SER A 382 19.71 0.65 20.17
C SER A 382 20.04 0.71 21.67
N SER A 383 19.62 1.77 22.37
CA SER A 383 20.08 2.10 23.72
C SER A 383 18.96 2.70 24.57
N ARG A 384 17.83 2.00 24.71
CA ARG A 384 16.90 2.28 25.81
C ARG A 384 16.95 1.15 26.83
N SER A 385 17.67 1.42 27.91
CA SER A 385 18.00 0.57 29.05
C SER A 385 16.80 0.23 29.97
N GLY A 386 15.70 -0.25 29.39
CA GLY A 386 14.67 -0.98 30.13
C GLY A 386 15.08 -2.44 30.26
N SER A 387 14.62 -3.14 31.30
CA SER A 387 14.68 -4.60 31.32
C SER A 387 13.83 -5.14 30.17
N ASP A 388 14.44 -5.34 29.01
CA ASP A 388 13.72 -5.79 27.82
C ASP A 388 13.21 -7.20 28.08
N GLU A 389 11.89 -7.34 28.20
CA GLU A 389 11.25 -8.63 28.05
C GLU A 389 11.62 -9.15 26.66
N VAL A 390 12.22 -10.33 26.61
CA VAL A 390 12.64 -10.99 25.36
C VAL A 390 12.05 -12.39 25.35
N ILE A 391 11.46 -12.77 24.22
CA ILE A 391 11.11 -14.15 23.94
C ILE A 391 12.32 -14.80 23.28
N SER A 392 12.92 -15.77 23.95
CA SER A 392 14.14 -16.42 23.49
C SER A 392 13.96 -17.91 23.18
N GLU A 393 12.76 -18.46 23.36
CA GLU A 393 12.44 -19.85 23.09
C GLU A 393 11.03 -20.02 22.51
N ARG A 394 10.82 -21.16 21.85
CA ARG A 394 9.51 -21.68 21.43
C ARG A 394 9.46 -23.16 21.81
N ASP A 395 8.40 -23.60 22.49
CA ASP A 395 8.20 -24.99 22.90
C ASP A 395 9.38 -25.58 23.71
N GLY A 396 10.00 -24.75 24.56
CA GLY A 396 11.18 -25.11 25.36
C GLY A 396 12.48 -25.24 24.55
N GLN A 397 12.49 -24.80 23.30
CA GLN A 397 13.66 -24.79 22.43
C GLN A 397 14.16 -23.37 22.18
N HIS A 398 15.44 -23.15 22.49
CA HIS A 398 16.17 -21.96 22.07
C HIS A 398 16.81 -22.20 20.70
N LEU A 399 16.91 -21.17 19.87
CA LEU A 399 17.77 -21.24 18.69
C LEU A 399 19.22 -21.29 19.17
N ALA A 400 20.01 -22.20 18.60
CA ALA A 400 21.40 -22.39 18.99
C ALA A 400 22.16 -21.04 18.91
N PRO A 401 22.90 -20.64 19.97
CA PRO A 401 23.68 -19.40 19.97
C PRO A 401 24.71 -19.33 18.84
N MET A 402 25.19 -20.50 18.39
CA MET A 402 26.05 -20.68 17.23
C MET A 402 25.26 -21.41 16.13
N ARG A 403 25.03 -20.73 15.01
CA ARG A 403 24.62 -21.37 13.75
C ARG A 403 25.88 -21.86 13.02
N CYS A 404 25.81 -23.04 12.43
CA CYS A 404 26.92 -23.59 11.68
C CYS A 404 27.16 -22.78 10.40
N ASN A 405 28.43 -22.56 10.04
CA ASN A 405 28.82 -21.98 8.76
C ASN A 405 28.77 -23.04 7.63
N GLY A 406 28.89 -22.59 6.38
CA GLY A 406 28.90 -23.48 5.22
C GLY A 406 27.56 -24.19 5.01
N CYS A 407 27.57 -25.45 4.56
CA CYS A 407 26.35 -26.23 4.33
C CYS A 407 25.49 -26.44 5.59
N GLY A 408 26.06 -26.24 6.79
CA GLY A 408 25.33 -26.28 8.05
C GLY A 408 24.44 -25.07 8.31
N ALA A 409 24.51 -24.02 7.49
CA ALA A 409 23.65 -22.83 7.58
C ALA A 409 22.30 -23.02 6.86
N LYS A 410 21.98 -24.23 6.37
CA LYS A 410 20.78 -24.52 5.58
C LYS A 410 19.51 -24.51 6.45
N VAL A 411 18.38 -24.13 5.85
CA VAL A 411 17.05 -24.35 6.42
C VAL A 411 16.84 -25.86 6.68
N GLY A 412 16.23 -26.20 7.82
CA GLY A 412 15.95 -27.58 8.21
C GLY A 412 15.13 -28.35 7.15
N ALA A 413 15.40 -29.65 7.03
CA ALA A 413 14.82 -30.49 5.98
C ALA A 413 13.28 -30.60 6.06
N ASP A 414 12.71 -30.65 7.27
CA ASP A 414 11.24 -30.71 7.46
C ASP A 414 10.59 -29.38 7.06
N ALA A 415 11.09 -28.26 7.56
CA ALA A 415 10.66 -26.92 7.15
C ALA A 415 10.71 -26.72 5.62
N LEU A 416 11.81 -27.11 4.97
CA LEU A 416 11.95 -27.03 3.51
C LEU A 416 10.92 -27.91 2.79
N SER A 417 10.81 -29.19 3.16
CA SER A 417 9.92 -30.14 2.50
C SER A 417 8.46 -29.71 2.58
N ARG A 418 8.02 -29.20 3.74
CA ARG A 418 6.65 -28.70 3.93
C ARG A 418 6.37 -27.41 3.15
N ALA A 419 7.34 -26.49 3.11
CA ALA A 419 7.20 -25.25 2.33
C ALA A 419 7.03 -25.55 0.84
N LEU A 420 7.80 -26.50 0.32
CA LEU A 420 7.74 -26.95 -1.09
C LEU A 420 6.44 -27.70 -1.43
N ALA A 421 5.95 -28.55 -0.53
CA ALA A 421 4.75 -29.37 -0.76
C ALA A 421 3.47 -28.54 -0.98
N SER A 422 3.45 -27.29 -0.51
CA SER A 422 2.29 -26.40 -0.59
C SER A 422 2.40 -25.39 -1.73
N LEU A 423 3.43 -25.47 -2.58
CA LEU A 423 3.59 -24.55 -3.69
C LEU A 423 2.54 -24.77 -4.79
N PRO A 424 2.16 -23.72 -5.53
CA PRO A 424 1.31 -23.86 -6.70
C PRO A 424 1.87 -24.91 -7.67
N PRO A 425 1.01 -25.65 -8.38
CA PRO A 425 1.46 -26.64 -9.35
C PRO A 425 2.30 -25.97 -10.45
N GLN A 426 3.34 -26.68 -10.87
CA GLN A 426 4.25 -26.26 -11.92
C GLN A 426 4.28 -27.36 -12.98
N GLN A 427 4.18 -26.98 -14.26
CA GLN A 427 4.23 -27.93 -15.36
C GLN A 427 5.09 -27.33 -16.47
N SER A 428 6.06 -28.10 -16.95
CA SER A 428 6.82 -27.76 -18.15
C SER A 428 7.16 -29.05 -18.88
N PRO A 429 6.93 -29.13 -20.20
CA PRO A 429 7.36 -30.27 -21.00
C PRO A 429 8.89 -30.33 -21.15
N LEU A 430 9.61 -29.26 -20.78
CA LEU A 430 11.05 -29.16 -20.90
C LEU A 430 11.79 -29.66 -19.65
N LEU A 431 11.12 -29.77 -18.50
CA LEU A 431 11.74 -30.18 -17.24
C LEU A 431 11.57 -31.70 -17.04
N HIS A 432 12.68 -32.44 -17.13
CA HIS A 432 12.69 -33.89 -16.89
C HIS A 432 12.88 -34.24 -15.41
N ARG A 433 13.72 -33.47 -14.71
CA ARG A 433 13.94 -33.59 -13.26
C ARG A 433 14.10 -32.21 -12.65
N GLY A 434 13.66 -32.01 -11.41
CA GLY A 434 13.69 -30.71 -10.75
C GLY A 434 13.61 -30.82 -9.24
N ILE A 435 12.67 -30.11 -8.63
CA ILE A 435 12.50 -30.06 -7.16
C ILE A 435 12.47 -31.48 -6.58
N GLY A 436 13.35 -31.72 -5.61
CA GLY A 436 13.50 -33.01 -4.92
C GLY A 436 14.67 -33.87 -5.41
N ASP A 437 15.31 -33.52 -6.53
CA ASP A 437 16.54 -34.14 -7.02
C ASP A 437 17.76 -33.24 -6.75
N ASP A 438 18.99 -33.74 -6.98
CA ASP A 438 20.24 -32.99 -6.73
C ASP A 438 20.51 -31.91 -7.78
N ALA A 439 19.90 -32.04 -8.97
CA ALA A 439 20.02 -31.08 -10.05
C ALA A 439 18.75 -31.06 -10.93
N ALA A 440 18.47 -29.90 -11.53
CA ALA A 440 17.45 -29.79 -12.56
C ALA A 440 17.99 -30.33 -13.89
N VAL A 441 17.21 -31.15 -14.59
CA VAL A 441 17.53 -31.68 -15.92
C VAL A 441 16.48 -31.19 -16.89
N MET A 442 16.91 -30.45 -17.92
CA MET A 442 16.02 -29.83 -18.89
C MET A 442 16.40 -30.15 -20.34
N GLN A 443 15.39 -30.28 -21.20
CA GLN A 443 15.56 -30.41 -22.64
C GLN A 443 15.73 -29.03 -23.26
N VAL A 444 16.80 -28.86 -24.05
CA VAL A 444 16.96 -27.70 -24.94
C VAL A 444 16.19 -27.96 -26.24
N PRO A 445 15.24 -27.09 -26.64
CA PRO A 445 14.55 -27.22 -27.92
C PRO A 445 15.52 -27.21 -29.11
N ALA A 446 15.20 -27.97 -30.16
CA ALA A 446 16.04 -28.01 -31.35
C ALA A 446 16.02 -26.67 -32.10
N GLY A 447 17.20 -26.14 -32.42
CA GLY A 447 17.34 -24.87 -33.15
C GLY A 447 17.26 -23.61 -32.29
N GLU A 448 17.13 -23.73 -30.97
CA GLU A 448 17.17 -22.61 -30.03
C GLU A 448 18.50 -22.61 -29.25
N LEU A 449 18.97 -21.42 -28.88
CA LEU A 449 20.12 -21.21 -28.00
C LEU A 449 19.66 -21.12 -26.55
N LEU A 450 20.49 -21.60 -25.62
CA LEU A 450 20.31 -21.41 -24.19
C LEU A 450 20.76 -20.00 -23.80
N VAL A 451 19.86 -19.22 -23.21
CA VAL A 451 20.15 -17.91 -22.62
C VAL A 451 20.08 -18.06 -21.11
N GLN A 452 21.09 -17.58 -20.39
CA GLN A 452 21.18 -17.70 -18.94
C GLN A 452 21.44 -16.34 -18.31
N SER A 453 20.75 -16.05 -17.22
CA SER A 453 21.06 -14.91 -16.36
C SER A 453 21.03 -15.32 -14.89
N THR A 454 21.66 -14.54 -14.03
CA THR A 454 21.57 -14.68 -12.58
C THR A 454 21.57 -13.31 -11.93
N ASP A 455 20.55 -13.07 -11.11
CA ASP A 455 20.41 -11.86 -10.30
C ASP A 455 20.16 -12.21 -8.85
N GLN A 456 20.57 -11.31 -7.96
CA GLN A 456 20.31 -11.43 -6.53
C GLN A 456 19.98 -10.08 -5.92
N LEU A 457 18.87 -10.04 -5.18
CA LEU A 457 18.42 -8.85 -4.48
C LEU A 457 18.51 -9.04 -2.97
N ARG A 458 18.88 -7.96 -2.28
CA ARG A 458 18.46 -7.75 -0.89
C ARG A 458 17.00 -7.30 -0.89
N ALA A 459 16.22 -7.77 0.07
CA ALA A 459 14.80 -7.48 0.14
C ALA A 459 14.51 -5.97 0.17
N PRO A 460 13.82 -5.40 -0.84
CA PRO A 460 13.38 -4.01 -0.81
C PRO A 460 12.09 -3.83 0.00
N VAL A 461 11.47 -4.93 0.45
CA VAL A 461 10.20 -4.99 1.17
C VAL A 461 10.25 -6.11 2.21
N ASP A 462 9.50 -5.96 3.31
CA ASP A 462 9.46 -6.95 4.39
C ASP A 462 8.48 -8.11 4.16
N ASP A 463 7.58 -7.99 3.17
CA ASP A 463 6.62 -9.04 2.81
C ASP A 463 7.29 -10.12 1.92
N PRO A 464 7.51 -11.35 2.42
CA PRO A 464 8.22 -12.38 1.66
C PRO A 464 7.56 -12.71 0.33
N TRP A 465 6.22 -12.75 0.30
CA TRP A 465 5.50 -13.07 -0.94
C TRP A 465 5.67 -11.99 -2.00
N LEU A 466 5.55 -10.72 -1.60
CA LEU A 466 5.80 -9.61 -2.51
C LEU A 466 7.27 -9.62 -2.98
N PHE A 467 8.22 -9.84 -2.07
CA PHE A 467 9.64 -9.92 -2.44
C PHE A 467 9.92 -11.04 -3.43
N GLY A 468 9.32 -12.21 -3.25
CA GLY A 468 9.43 -13.35 -4.17
C GLY A 468 9.02 -12.99 -5.60
N ARG A 469 7.91 -12.25 -5.74
CA ARG A 469 7.43 -11.76 -7.04
C ARG A 469 8.40 -10.75 -7.64
N LEU A 470 8.83 -9.76 -6.86
CA LEU A 470 9.74 -8.70 -7.32
C LEU A 470 11.08 -9.26 -7.79
N ALA A 471 11.74 -10.10 -6.99
CA ALA A 471 13.02 -10.69 -7.37
C ALA A 471 12.92 -11.57 -8.62
N THR A 472 11.81 -12.28 -8.78
CA THR A 472 11.56 -13.11 -9.97
C THR A 472 11.38 -12.24 -11.22
N LEU A 473 10.56 -11.19 -11.16
CA LEU A 473 10.38 -10.28 -12.30
C LEU A 473 11.67 -9.53 -12.65
N HIS A 474 12.49 -9.21 -11.64
CA HIS A 474 13.82 -8.63 -11.86
C HIS A 474 14.71 -9.58 -12.64
N ALA A 475 14.91 -10.81 -12.15
CA ALA A 475 15.79 -11.78 -12.80
C ALA A 475 15.31 -12.18 -14.20
N LEU A 476 13.99 -12.29 -14.42
CA LEU A 476 13.43 -12.57 -15.74
C LEU A 476 13.62 -11.41 -16.75
N SER A 477 13.84 -10.19 -16.26
CA SER A 477 14.00 -8.99 -17.10
C SER A 477 15.17 -9.12 -18.08
N ASP A 478 16.28 -9.73 -17.66
CA ASP A 478 17.43 -10.00 -18.52
C ASP A 478 17.08 -10.89 -19.71
N LEU A 479 16.28 -11.94 -19.49
CA LEU A 479 15.82 -12.80 -20.58
C LEU A 479 14.91 -12.02 -21.53
N PHE A 480 14.02 -11.17 -21.00
CA PHE A 480 13.16 -10.32 -21.83
C PHE A 480 13.96 -9.29 -22.63
N ALA A 481 15.02 -8.70 -22.06
CA ALA A 481 15.91 -7.77 -22.76
C ALA A 481 16.66 -8.44 -23.92
N MET A 482 16.97 -9.73 -23.81
CA MET A 482 17.53 -10.54 -24.90
C MET A 482 16.46 -11.11 -25.85
N HIS A 483 15.17 -10.81 -25.62
CA HIS A 483 14.03 -11.39 -26.34
C HIS A 483 13.97 -12.93 -26.27
N ALA A 484 14.44 -13.49 -25.15
CA ALA A 484 14.41 -14.92 -24.88
C ALA A 484 13.18 -15.32 -24.08
N ARG A 485 12.60 -16.48 -24.42
CA ARG A 485 11.46 -17.05 -23.71
C ARG A 485 11.93 -17.77 -22.44
N PRO A 486 11.48 -17.37 -21.24
CA PRO A 486 11.83 -18.07 -20.01
C PRO A 486 11.39 -19.54 -20.02
N ALA A 487 12.17 -20.39 -19.35
CA ALA A 487 11.91 -21.84 -19.31
C ALA A 487 12.12 -22.46 -17.93
N THR A 488 13.24 -22.21 -17.26
CA THR A 488 13.50 -22.74 -15.91
C THR A 488 14.19 -21.71 -15.02
N ALA A 489 14.04 -21.88 -13.71
CA ALA A 489 14.74 -21.09 -12.71
C ALA A 489 15.23 -21.95 -11.55
N GLN A 490 16.31 -21.51 -10.90
CA GLN A 490 16.76 -22.02 -9.61
C GLN A 490 16.92 -20.88 -8.61
N THR A 491 16.55 -21.08 -7.35
CA THR A 491 16.61 -20.04 -6.32
C THR A 491 17.83 -20.16 -5.41
N LEU A 492 18.34 -19.02 -4.95
CA LEU A 492 19.31 -18.90 -3.87
C LEU A 492 18.68 -18.02 -2.79
N VAL A 493 18.27 -18.63 -1.69
CA VAL A 493 17.50 -17.96 -0.63
C VAL A 493 18.36 -17.79 0.62
N THR A 494 18.42 -16.58 1.17
CA THR A 494 18.92 -16.34 2.53
C THR A 494 17.78 -15.80 3.38
N LEU A 495 17.37 -16.53 4.42
CA LEU A 495 16.32 -16.10 5.34
C LEU A 495 16.88 -15.54 6.65
N PRO A 496 16.25 -14.51 7.23
CA PRO A 496 16.53 -14.09 8.60
C PRO A 496 16.35 -15.22 9.61
N LEU A 497 17.07 -15.14 10.73
CA LEU A 497 16.99 -16.14 11.80
C LEU A 497 15.61 -16.12 12.48
N ALA A 498 14.96 -17.28 12.47
CA ALA A 498 13.69 -17.50 13.15
C ALA A 498 13.54 -18.96 13.61
N ALA A 499 12.56 -19.20 14.48
CA ALA A 499 12.13 -20.54 14.85
C ALA A 499 11.65 -21.28 13.60
N GLU A 500 11.83 -22.61 13.58
CA GLU A 500 11.59 -23.45 12.40
C GLU A 500 10.21 -23.24 11.76
N ALA A 501 9.16 -23.08 12.58
CA ALA A 501 7.81 -22.81 12.11
C ALA A 501 7.70 -21.48 11.34
N LEU A 502 8.37 -20.42 11.80
CA LEU A 502 8.38 -19.12 11.14
C LEU A 502 9.24 -19.16 9.86
N THR A 503 10.40 -19.82 9.91
CA THR A 503 11.26 -20.04 8.73
C THR A 503 10.51 -20.77 7.62
N ARG A 504 9.74 -21.83 7.96
CA ARG A 504 8.87 -22.53 7.00
C ARG A 504 7.83 -21.59 6.40
N ARG A 505 7.12 -20.80 7.23
CA ARG A 505 6.08 -19.86 6.78
C ARG A 505 6.64 -18.82 5.80
N ASP A 506 7.79 -18.22 6.12
CA ASP A 506 8.41 -17.21 5.27
C ASP A 506 8.95 -17.81 3.97
N LEU A 507 9.59 -18.99 4.03
CA LEU A 507 10.06 -19.70 2.85
C LEU A 507 8.90 -20.03 1.90
N HIS A 508 7.78 -20.51 2.44
CA HIS A 508 6.59 -20.80 1.66
C HIS A 508 6.04 -19.54 0.98
N GLN A 509 5.85 -18.45 1.73
CA GLN A 509 5.37 -17.18 1.17
C GLN A 509 6.30 -16.65 0.07
N LEU A 510 7.61 -16.66 0.31
CA LEU A 510 8.64 -16.22 -0.66
C LEU A 510 8.58 -17.04 -1.95
N LEU A 511 8.65 -18.36 -1.84
CA LEU A 511 8.67 -19.25 -3.00
C LEU A 511 7.32 -19.26 -3.73
N ALA A 512 6.20 -19.13 -3.03
CA ALA A 512 4.88 -19.02 -3.67
C ALA A 512 4.76 -17.72 -4.49
N GLY A 513 5.35 -16.61 -4.02
CA GLY A 513 5.46 -15.37 -4.79
C GLY A 513 6.32 -15.56 -6.03
N ALA A 514 7.47 -16.23 -5.91
CA ALA A 514 8.33 -16.52 -7.05
C ALA A 514 7.65 -17.44 -8.09
N VAL A 515 7.10 -18.57 -7.65
CA VAL A 515 6.40 -19.53 -8.51
C VAL A 515 5.20 -18.90 -9.21
N LEU A 516 4.49 -17.97 -8.57
CA LEU A 516 3.40 -17.24 -9.22
C LEU A 516 3.89 -16.52 -10.49
N GLU A 517 4.98 -15.75 -10.42
CA GLU A 517 5.48 -15.01 -11.58
C GLU A 517 6.19 -15.93 -12.59
N LEU A 518 6.90 -16.97 -12.12
CA LEU A 518 7.48 -18.00 -13.00
C LEU A 518 6.39 -18.67 -13.86
N ASN A 519 5.31 -19.14 -13.22
CA ASN A 519 4.20 -19.79 -13.91
C ASN A 519 3.52 -18.88 -14.94
N ARG A 520 3.36 -17.59 -14.63
CA ARG A 520 2.80 -16.59 -15.57
C ARG A 520 3.64 -16.42 -16.84
N HIS A 521 4.92 -16.78 -16.78
CA HIS A 521 5.86 -16.68 -17.89
C HIS A 521 6.27 -18.05 -18.45
N GLY A 522 5.54 -19.12 -18.13
CA GLY A 522 5.84 -20.48 -18.61
C GLY A 522 7.19 -21.01 -18.12
N CYS A 523 7.72 -20.43 -17.04
CA CYS A 523 8.97 -20.80 -16.41
C CYS A 523 8.70 -21.68 -15.19
N VAL A 524 9.54 -22.68 -14.93
CA VAL A 524 9.39 -23.57 -13.78
C VAL A 524 10.58 -23.50 -12.83
N LEU A 525 10.30 -23.52 -11.53
CA LEU A 525 11.30 -23.65 -10.49
C LEU A 525 11.83 -25.10 -10.50
N GLY A 526 13.07 -25.26 -10.94
CA GLY A 526 13.76 -26.55 -11.03
C GLY A 526 14.50 -26.96 -9.76
N GLY A 527 14.70 -26.05 -8.80
CA GLY A 527 15.42 -26.35 -7.55
C GLY A 527 16.02 -25.09 -6.93
N GLY A 528 16.98 -25.25 -6.03
CA GLY A 528 17.66 -24.13 -5.41
C GLY A 528 18.44 -24.46 -4.14
N HIS A 529 18.95 -23.42 -3.51
CA HIS A 529 19.64 -23.47 -2.22
C HIS A 529 18.98 -22.52 -1.22
N THR A 530 19.00 -22.91 0.05
CA THR A 530 18.50 -22.10 1.16
C THR A 530 19.58 -21.96 2.21
N SER A 531 19.74 -20.78 2.79
CA SER A 531 20.59 -20.52 3.94
C SER A 531 19.85 -19.63 4.94
N GLU A 532 20.33 -19.62 6.17
CA GLU A 532 19.93 -18.67 7.21
C GLU A 532 21.05 -17.64 7.40
N GLY A 533 20.68 -16.37 7.56
CA GLY A 533 21.62 -15.27 7.69
C GLY A 533 20.99 -14.02 8.29
N THR A 534 21.76 -12.94 8.41
CA THR A 534 21.26 -11.64 8.92
C THR A 534 20.49 -10.86 7.88
N GLU A 535 20.79 -11.11 6.60
CA GLU A 535 20.20 -10.44 5.45
C GLU A 535 19.04 -11.27 4.89
N PHE A 536 17.94 -10.62 4.51
CA PHE A 536 16.89 -11.26 3.73
C PHE A 536 17.20 -11.10 2.23
N GLN A 537 17.48 -12.21 1.55
CA GLN A 537 17.91 -12.20 0.16
C GLN A 537 17.26 -13.30 -0.66
N LEU A 538 17.02 -13.00 -1.94
CA LEU A 538 16.57 -13.94 -2.94
C LEU A 538 17.33 -13.67 -4.22
N GLY A 539 18.04 -14.68 -4.71
CA GLY A 539 18.60 -14.72 -6.05
C GLY A 539 17.91 -15.78 -6.88
N LEU A 540 17.88 -15.54 -8.19
CA LEU A 540 17.40 -16.51 -9.17
C LEU A 540 18.43 -16.63 -10.28
N SER A 541 18.81 -17.87 -10.58
CA SER A 541 19.41 -18.20 -11.86
C SER A 541 18.29 -18.60 -12.80
N VAL A 542 18.12 -17.88 -13.90
CA VAL A 542 17.03 -18.08 -14.86
C VAL A 542 17.60 -18.50 -16.22
N ASN A 543 16.89 -19.43 -16.87
CA ASN A 543 17.25 -19.95 -18.17
C ASN A 543 16.07 -19.73 -19.13
N GLY A 544 16.39 -19.28 -20.34
CA GLY A 544 15.44 -19.12 -21.43
C GLY A 544 16.01 -19.66 -22.74
N PHE A 545 15.16 -19.62 -23.77
CA PHE A 545 15.50 -20.09 -25.10
C PHE A 545 15.06 -19.09 -26.17
N ALA A 546 15.85 -18.96 -27.22
CA ALA A 546 15.54 -18.16 -28.40
C ALA A 546 16.27 -18.69 -29.63
N PRO A 547 15.69 -18.58 -30.85
CA PRO A 547 16.45 -18.66 -32.08
C PRO A 547 17.53 -17.57 -32.13
N GLU A 548 18.68 -17.86 -32.73
CA GLU A 548 19.81 -16.91 -32.81
C GLU A 548 19.40 -15.59 -33.48
N GLU A 549 18.59 -15.66 -34.54
CA GLU A 549 18.14 -14.50 -35.31
C GLU A 549 17.09 -13.62 -34.60
N GLN A 550 16.54 -14.07 -33.48
CA GLN A 550 15.55 -13.32 -32.69
C GLN A 550 16.16 -12.64 -31.45
N LEU A 551 17.41 -12.99 -31.11
CA LEU A 551 18.11 -12.38 -29.98
C LEU A 551 18.33 -10.89 -30.24
N LEU A 552 17.97 -10.08 -29.26
CA LEU A 552 18.29 -8.67 -29.25
C LEU A 552 19.59 -8.42 -28.51
N GLU A 553 20.38 -7.48 -29.01
CA GLU A 553 21.64 -7.06 -28.39
C GLU A 553 21.46 -5.76 -27.61
N LYS A 554 22.42 -5.47 -26.73
CA LYS A 554 22.52 -4.16 -26.07
C LYS A 554 23.09 -3.10 -27.02
N THR A 555 23.91 -3.49 -27.99
CA THR A 555 24.57 -2.61 -28.98
C THR A 555 23.95 -2.75 -30.37
N GLY A 556 24.24 -1.80 -31.27
CA GLY A 556 23.76 -1.86 -32.66
C GLY A 556 22.64 -0.87 -33.01
N ALA A 557 22.43 0.13 -32.15
CA ALA A 557 21.57 1.27 -32.46
C ALA A 557 22.07 1.99 -33.72
N GLN A 558 21.16 2.66 -34.43
CA GLN A 558 21.49 3.38 -35.65
C GLN A 558 21.09 4.87 -35.56
N PRO A 559 21.83 5.77 -36.23
CA PRO A 559 21.41 7.15 -36.36
C PRO A 559 19.99 7.25 -36.93
N GLY A 560 19.15 8.05 -36.28
CA GLY A 560 17.73 8.22 -36.63
C GLY A 560 16.77 7.30 -35.89
N ASP A 561 17.24 6.33 -35.09
CA ASP A 561 16.35 5.58 -34.20
C ASP A 561 15.82 6.50 -33.07
N CYS A 562 14.54 6.35 -32.70
CA CYS A 562 13.99 6.93 -31.47
C CYS A 562 14.27 5.99 -30.28
N LEU A 563 14.69 6.54 -29.13
CA LEU A 563 14.88 5.83 -27.87
C LEU A 563 13.56 5.76 -27.10
N ILE A 564 13.06 4.56 -26.82
CA ILE A 564 11.79 4.34 -26.13
C ILE A 564 12.03 3.71 -24.77
N LEU A 565 11.51 4.33 -23.71
CA LEU A 565 11.51 3.79 -22.35
C LEU A 565 10.10 3.33 -21.97
N CYS A 566 9.93 2.08 -21.54
CA CYS A 566 8.59 1.50 -21.33
C CYS A 566 7.99 1.72 -19.93
N LYS A 567 8.81 2.08 -18.92
CA LYS A 567 8.37 2.34 -17.55
C LYS A 567 8.99 3.63 -17.00
N PRO A 568 8.34 4.31 -16.03
CA PRO A 568 8.90 5.51 -15.43
C PRO A 568 10.15 5.23 -14.58
N LEU A 569 10.96 6.28 -14.38
CA LEU A 569 12.13 6.28 -13.50
C LEU A 569 11.79 6.81 -12.10
N GLY A 570 12.72 6.58 -11.15
CA GLY A 570 12.69 7.15 -9.81
C GLY A 570 12.51 6.11 -8.70
N ILE A 571 12.60 4.81 -9.01
CA ILE A 571 12.44 3.73 -8.03
C ILE A 571 13.52 3.83 -6.95
N GLY A 572 14.79 4.04 -7.32
CA GLY A 572 15.90 4.11 -6.37
C GLY A 572 15.76 5.27 -5.39
N ALA A 573 15.40 6.45 -5.88
CA ALA A 573 15.17 7.64 -5.07
C ALA A 573 14.00 7.45 -4.08
N ILE A 574 12.89 6.86 -4.53
CA ILE A 574 11.73 6.62 -3.66
C ILE A 574 12.04 5.52 -2.64
N LEU A 575 12.75 4.44 -3.02
CA LEU A 575 13.20 3.41 -2.07
C LEU A 575 14.21 3.96 -1.06
N ALA A 576 15.08 4.90 -1.46
CA ALA A 576 15.99 5.59 -0.54
C ALA A 576 15.23 6.50 0.43
N ALA A 577 14.21 7.22 -0.04
CA ALA A 577 13.32 7.99 0.82
C ALA A 577 12.52 7.07 1.76
N GLU A 578 12.07 5.92 1.28
CA GLU A 578 11.34 4.91 2.07
C GLU A 578 12.21 4.32 3.19
N GLY A 579 13.46 3.97 2.89
CA GLY A 579 14.43 3.51 3.88
C GLY A 579 14.75 4.55 4.97
N GLN A 580 14.66 5.85 4.63
CA GLN A 580 14.79 6.96 5.59
C GLN A 580 13.46 7.36 6.26
N GLY A 581 12.37 6.69 5.88
CA GLY A 581 11.00 6.99 6.30
C GLY A 581 10.48 8.38 5.94
N LYS A 582 10.92 8.89 4.79
CA LYS A 582 10.52 10.17 4.20
C LYS A 582 9.59 10.00 2.98
N ALA A 583 9.45 8.79 2.44
CA ALA A 583 8.56 8.55 1.31
C ALA A 583 7.09 8.66 1.73
N HIS A 584 6.31 9.33 0.89
CA HIS A 584 4.85 9.33 1.01
C HIS A 584 4.28 7.96 0.60
N PRO A 585 3.26 7.41 1.29
CA PRO A 585 2.67 6.10 0.97
C PRO A 585 2.31 5.90 -0.49
N ASN A 586 1.62 6.88 -1.10
CA ASN A 586 1.27 6.84 -2.53
C ASN A 586 2.48 6.68 -3.48
N TRP A 587 3.67 7.19 -3.11
CA TRP A 587 4.88 7.00 -3.92
C TRP A 587 5.37 5.56 -3.85
N VAL A 588 5.37 4.97 -2.65
CA VAL A 588 5.75 3.56 -2.43
C VAL A 588 4.77 2.62 -3.13
N GLU A 589 3.48 2.93 -3.09
CA GLU A 589 2.47 2.18 -3.83
C GLU A 589 2.70 2.22 -5.35
N ALA A 590 3.04 3.39 -5.90
CA ALA A 590 3.38 3.54 -7.32
C ALA A 590 4.66 2.77 -7.70
N VAL A 591 5.65 2.75 -6.81
CA VAL A 591 6.87 1.94 -6.95
C VAL A 591 6.51 0.45 -6.99
N HIS A 592 5.74 -0.06 -6.02
CA HIS A 592 5.33 -1.46 -6.00
C HIS A 592 4.54 -1.86 -7.25
N ALA A 593 3.59 -1.02 -7.68
CA ALA A 593 2.82 -1.26 -8.91
C ALA A 593 3.72 -1.34 -10.16
N THR A 594 4.69 -0.43 -10.26
CA THR A 594 5.64 -0.37 -11.39
C THR A 594 6.58 -1.57 -11.40
N MET A 595 7.12 -1.96 -10.25
CA MET A 595 8.01 -3.12 -10.15
C MET A 595 7.28 -4.45 -10.40
N LEU A 596 5.98 -4.53 -10.07
CA LEU A 596 5.14 -5.71 -10.33
C LEU A 596 4.64 -5.82 -11.78
N GLN A 597 4.82 -4.79 -12.61
CA GLN A 597 4.52 -4.86 -14.03
C GLN A 597 5.66 -5.60 -14.75
N SER A 598 5.40 -6.78 -15.30
CA SER A 598 6.41 -7.56 -16.04
C SER A 598 6.91 -6.81 -17.28
N ASN A 599 8.17 -7.05 -17.68
CA ASN A 599 8.74 -6.52 -18.93
C ASN A 599 8.43 -7.41 -20.16
N ALA A 600 7.83 -8.60 -19.97
CA ALA A 600 7.60 -9.57 -21.05
C ALA A 600 6.84 -9.00 -22.26
N SER A 601 5.68 -8.37 -22.03
CA SER A 601 4.88 -7.80 -23.12
C SER A 601 5.55 -6.60 -23.78
N ALA A 602 6.29 -5.79 -23.02
CA ALA A 602 7.06 -4.68 -23.56
C ALA A 602 8.18 -5.16 -24.50
N ALA A 603 8.91 -6.22 -24.11
CA ALA A 603 9.95 -6.82 -24.95
C ALA A 603 9.39 -7.31 -26.29
N GLU A 604 8.28 -8.07 -26.26
CA GLU A 604 7.60 -8.55 -27.46
C GLU A 604 7.15 -7.39 -28.37
N ILE A 605 6.57 -6.33 -27.79
CA ILE A 605 6.11 -5.17 -28.55
C ILE A 605 7.30 -4.44 -29.20
N LEU A 606 8.38 -4.22 -28.46
CA LEU A 606 9.59 -3.57 -28.97
C LEU A 606 10.21 -4.39 -30.11
N ALA A 607 10.33 -5.72 -29.94
CA ALA A 607 10.83 -6.63 -30.96
C ALA A 607 9.95 -6.61 -32.24
N ARG A 608 8.62 -6.70 -32.10
CA ARG A 608 7.67 -6.60 -33.24
C ARG A 608 7.77 -5.28 -34.02
N HIS A 609 8.19 -4.21 -33.35
CA HIS A 609 8.42 -2.91 -33.97
C HIS A 609 9.87 -2.70 -34.43
N SER A 610 10.64 -3.79 -34.54
CA SER A 610 12.00 -3.80 -35.07
C SER A 610 12.99 -3.01 -34.21
N ALA A 611 12.85 -3.11 -32.88
CA ALA A 611 13.91 -2.63 -31.97
C ALA A 611 15.25 -3.25 -32.37
N ARG A 612 16.26 -2.40 -32.57
CA ARG A 612 17.63 -2.81 -32.92
C ARG A 612 18.43 -3.19 -31.69
N THR A 613 18.15 -2.50 -30.59
CA THR A 613 18.75 -2.78 -29.29
C THR A 613 17.66 -2.85 -28.25
N LEU A 614 17.94 -3.61 -27.20
CA LEU A 614 17.07 -3.69 -26.03
C LEU A 614 17.93 -3.95 -24.80
N THR A 615 17.69 -3.18 -23.74
CA THR A 615 18.33 -3.36 -22.44
C THR A 615 17.34 -3.03 -21.35
N ASP A 616 17.44 -3.67 -20.21
CA ASP A 616 16.65 -3.29 -19.04
C ASP A 616 17.42 -2.30 -18.17
N ILE A 617 16.69 -1.32 -17.64
CA ILE A 617 17.27 -0.29 -16.79
C ILE A 617 17.27 -0.82 -15.36
N THR A 618 18.46 -1.05 -14.80
CA THR A 618 18.64 -1.59 -13.44
C THR A 618 19.63 -0.73 -12.63
N GLY A 619 20.67 -1.33 -12.05
CA GLY A 619 21.52 -0.75 -11.01
C GLY A 619 22.34 0.47 -11.44
N PHE A 620 22.58 0.67 -12.74
CA PHE A 620 23.37 1.81 -13.24
C PHE A 620 22.53 3.01 -13.70
N GLY A 621 21.19 2.89 -13.62
CA GLY A 621 20.27 3.93 -14.05
C GLY A 621 20.24 4.14 -15.57
N LEU A 622 19.36 5.05 -16.02
CA LEU A 622 19.10 5.27 -17.45
C LEU A 622 20.39 5.56 -18.24
N LEU A 623 21.19 6.49 -17.75
CA LEU A 623 22.38 6.94 -18.46
C LEU A 623 23.44 5.84 -18.55
N GLY A 624 23.60 5.02 -17.52
CA GLY A 624 24.55 3.90 -17.54
C GLY A 624 24.25 2.91 -18.68
N HIS A 625 23.00 2.44 -18.76
CA HIS A 625 22.58 1.50 -19.79
C HIS A 625 22.45 2.13 -21.19
N LEU A 626 22.11 3.42 -21.27
CA LEU A 626 22.13 4.14 -22.54
C LEU A 626 23.54 4.22 -23.13
N LEU A 627 24.56 4.43 -22.29
CA LEU A 627 25.95 4.46 -22.77
C LEU A 627 26.39 3.10 -23.33
N GLU A 628 25.90 1.99 -22.78
CA GLU A 628 26.08 0.65 -23.37
C GLU A 628 25.39 0.57 -24.75
N THR A 629 24.18 1.14 -24.85
CA THR A 629 23.39 1.16 -26.09
C THR A 629 24.06 1.94 -27.22
N LEU A 630 24.70 3.06 -26.88
CA LEU A 630 25.50 3.88 -27.79
C LEU A 630 26.90 3.31 -28.03
N GLY A 631 27.27 2.26 -27.31
CA GLY A 631 28.52 1.53 -27.48
C GLY A 631 28.57 0.76 -28.81
N GLY A 632 29.79 0.44 -29.24
CA GLY A 632 30.04 -0.31 -30.46
C GLY A 632 31.22 0.23 -31.26
N GLU A 633 31.47 -0.35 -32.43
CA GLU A 633 32.57 0.07 -33.30
C GLU A 633 32.34 1.48 -33.89
N THR A 634 31.08 1.81 -34.18
CA THR A 634 30.67 3.09 -34.76
C THR A 634 30.45 4.13 -33.66
N PRO A 635 31.04 5.34 -33.74
CA PRO A 635 30.71 6.41 -32.80
C PRO A 635 29.25 6.84 -32.94
N LEU A 636 28.47 6.62 -31.88
CA LEU A 636 27.10 7.10 -31.76
C LEU A 636 26.99 8.08 -30.59
N GLY A 637 26.05 8.99 -30.72
CA GLY A 637 25.56 9.81 -29.63
C GLY A 637 24.04 9.84 -29.61
N CYS A 638 23.47 10.63 -28.73
CA CYS A 638 22.03 10.83 -28.71
C CYS A 638 21.66 12.21 -28.19
N THR A 639 20.44 12.62 -28.53
CA THR A 639 19.74 13.69 -27.80
C THR A 639 18.70 13.06 -26.89
N LEU A 640 18.78 13.29 -25.58
CA LEU A 640 17.74 12.93 -24.62
C LEU A 640 16.83 14.14 -24.33
N TYR A 641 15.53 13.90 -24.37
CA TYR A 641 14.49 14.89 -24.06
C TYR A 641 14.12 14.81 -22.58
N VAL A 642 14.68 15.71 -21.79
CA VAL A 642 14.59 15.68 -20.33
C VAL A 642 13.14 15.81 -19.85
N ASP A 643 12.29 16.62 -20.50
CA ASP A 643 10.89 16.78 -20.10
C ASP A 643 10.02 15.57 -20.47
N ALA A 644 10.45 14.79 -21.48
CA ALA A 644 9.76 13.59 -21.94
C ALA A 644 10.04 12.35 -21.07
N LEU A 645 11.03 12.42 -20.17
CA LEU A 645 11.33 11.33 -19.25
C LEU A 645 10.10 11.03 -18.37
N PRO A 646 9.54 9.80 -18.43
CA PRO A 646 8.47 9.40 -17.53
C PRO A 646 9.05 9.20 -16.13
N LEU A 647 8.44 9.83 -15.13
CA LEU A 647 8.92 9.81 -13.74
C LEU A 647 7.79 9.40 -12.80
N LEU A 648 8.11 8.59 -11.80
CA LEU A 648 7.16 8.22 -10.76
C LEU A 648 6.74 9.44 -9.92
N PRO A 649 5.49 9.44 -9.41
CA PRO A 649 5.07 10.40 -8.39
C PRO A 649 6.06 10.41 -7.22
N GLY A 650 6.54 11.60 -6.85
CA GLY A 650 7.51 11.77 -5.77
C GLY A 650 8.98 11.73 -6.19
N ALA A 651 9.34 11.16 -7.34
CA ALA A 651 10.75 11.01 -7.76
C ALA A 651 11.52 12.34 -7.79
N GLN A 652 10.92 13.38 -8.38
CA GLN A 652 11.52 14.72 -8.39
C GLN A 652 11.60 15.35 -7.00
N THR A 653 10.63 15.06 -6.11
CA THR A 653 10.69 15.53 -4.72
C THR A 653 11.84 14.86 -4.00
N CYS A 654 11.96 13.53 -4.07
CA CYS A 654 13.08 12.79 -3.48
C CYS A 654 14.43 13.32 -3.99
N ALA A 655 14.53 13.59 -5.29
CA ALA A 655 15.73 14.18 -5.89
C ALA A 655 16.06 15.58 -5.33
N ARG A 656 15.08 16.48 -5.21
CA ARG A 656 15.28 17.83 -4.61
C ARG A 656 15.74 17.75 -3.16
N GLU A 657 15.15 16.85 -2.40
CA GLU A 657 15.46 16.66 -0.97
C GLU A 657 16.76 15.88 -0.76
N GLY A 658 17.40 15.39 -1.83
CA GLY A 658 18.63 14.59 -1.74
C GLY A 658 18.41 13.17 -1.21
N TRP A 659 17.17 12.67 -1.17
CA TRP A 659 16.85 11.29 -0.83
C TRP A 659 17.18 10.38 -2.02
N LEU A 660 18.47 10.15 -2.23
CA LEU A 660 19.03 9.39 -3.34
C LEU A 660 19.65 8.09 -2.84
N SER A 661 19.76 7.10 -3.74
CA SER A 661 20.36 5.81 -3.43
C SER A 661 21.80 5.94 -2.93
N SER A 662 22.23 5.01 -2.07
CA SER A 662 23.64 4.93 -1.66
C SER A 662 24.61 4.64 -2.82
N LEU A 663 24.11 4.13 -3.95
CA LEU A 663 24.88 3.90 -5.18
C LEU A 663 24.97 5.15 -6.08
N GLN A 664 24.17 6.18 -5.78
CA GLN A 664 24.10 7.42 -6.56
C GLN A 664 25.48 8.06 -6.79
N PRO A 665 26.38 8.19 -5.79
CA PRO A 665 27.68 8.84 -6.01
C PRO A 665 28.55 8.11 -7.03
N GLN A 666 28.46 6.78 -7.11
CA GLN A 666 29.19 5.99 -8.09
C GLN A 666 28.55 6.14 -9.49
N ASN A 667 27.22 6.05 -9.59
CA ASN A 667 26.52 6.19 -10.87
C ASN A 667 26.65 7.62 -11.44
N ALA A 668 26.76 8.64 -10.59
CA ALA A 668 26.96 10.03 -11.00
C ALA A 668 28.20 10.26 -11.87
N ARG A 669 29.16 9.34 -11.90
CA ARG A 669 30.29 9.37 -12.84
C ARG A 669 29.85 9.34 -14.30
N ALA A 670 28.73 8.67 -14.60
CA ALA A 670 28.16 8.62 -15.95
C ALA A 670 27.71 10.01 -16.44
N LEU A 671 27.37 10.94 -15.54
CA LEU A 671 26.97 12.31 -15.89
C LEU A 671 28.08 13.10 -16.58
N ALA A 672 29.35 12.68 -16.43
CA ALA A 672 30.47 13.27 -17.17
C ALA A 672 30.38 13.03 -18.69
N GLN A 673 29.55 12.09 -19.13
CA GLN A 673 29.30 11.78 -20.56
C GLN A 673 28.26 12.72 -21.20
N VAL A 674 27.71 13.68 -20.44
CA VAL A 674 26.77 14.67 -20.94
C VAL A 674 27.53 15.89 -21.47
N ALA A 675 27.32 16.23 -22.74
CA ALA A 675 28.03 17.31 -23.43
C ALA A 675 27.64 18.73 -22.97
N ASN A 676 26.39 18.91 -22.53
CA ASN A 676 25.82 20.22 -22.19
C ASN A 676 25.19 20.26 -20.78
N PRO A 677 25.93 19.97 -19.69
CA PRO A 677 25.34 19.74 -18.38
C PRO A 677 24.84 21.01 -17.67
N ALA A 678 25.43 22.18 -17.96
CA ALA A 678 25.22 23.42 -17.19
C ALA A 678 23.75 23.83 -17.00
N PRO A 679 22.84 23.73 -18.00
CA PRO A 679 21.44 24.08 -17.83
C PRO A 679 20.64 23.12 -16.94
N TRP A 680 21.16 21.92 -16.66
CA TRP A 680 20.40 20.81 -16.07
C TRP A 680 20.85 20.48 -14.65
N GLN A 681 22.10 20.78 -14.28
CA GLN A 681 22.73 20.34 -13.04
C GLN A 681 21.97 20.72 -11.76
N GLU A 682 21.27 21.86 -11.76
CA GLU A 682 20.48 22.32 -10.61
C GLU A 682 19.05 21.74 -10.60
N GLY A 683 18.62 21.09 -11.68
CA GLY A 683 17.28 20.56 -11.85
C GLY A 683 17.07 19.18 -11.21
N PRO A 684 15.86 18.87 -10.72
CA PRO A 684 15.59 17.60 -10.02
C PRO A 684 15.60 16.36 -10.92
N ARG A 685 15.56 16.54 -12.25
CA ARG A 685 15.65 15.43 -13.21
C ARG A 685 17.08 14.96 -13.44
N TRP A 686 18.06 15.82 -13.20
CA TRP A 686 19.48 15.52 -13.38
C TRP A 686 19.97 14.31 -12.57
N PRO A 687 19.76 14.23 -11.23
CA PRO A 687 20.15 13.05 -10.49
C PRO A 687 19.35 11.79 -10.88
N LEU A 688 18.15 11.93 -11.45
CA LEU A 688 17.31 10.80 -11.85
C LEU A 688 17.82 10.10 -13.12
N LEU A 689 18.69 10.73 -13.91
CA LEU A 689 19.34 10.08 -15.06
C LEU A 689 20.21 8.90 -14.66
N VAL A 690 20.71 8.89 -13.42
CA VAL A 690 21.64 7.89 -12.89
C VAL A 690 21.07 7.16 -11.67
N ASP A 691 19.77 7.34 -11.41
CA ASP A 691 19.05 6.67 -10.32
C ASP A 691 18.97 5.16 -10.59
N PRO A 692 19.46 4.30 -9.68
CA PRO A 692 19.34 2.86 -9.85
C PRO A 692 17.88 2.43 -9.80
N GLN A 693 17.48 1.53 -10.71
CA GLN A 693 16.14 0.97 -10.74
C GLN A 693 16.15 -0.48 -10.25
N THR A 694 15.16 -0.86 -9.46
CA THR A 694 14.83 -2.27 -9.16
C THR A 694 13.59 -2.63 -9.98
N CYS A 695 13.61 -3.74 -10.73
CA CYS A 695 12.53 -4.08 -11.69
C CYS A 695 12.18 -2.94 -12.67
N GLY A 696 13.19 -2.21 -13.17
CA GLY A 696 12.99 -1.08 -14.07
C GLY A 696 12.40 -1.45 -15.43
N GLY A 697 12.20 -0.43 -16.27
CA GLY A 697 11.70 -0.61 -17.64
C GLY A 697 12.78 -1.07 -18.60
N LEU A 698 12.35 -1.43 -19.80
CA LEU A 698 13.19 -1.63 -20.96
C LEU A 698 13.44 -0.30 -21.68
N LEU A 699 14.66 -0.12 -22.17
CA LEU A 699 15.07 0.89 -23.12
C LEU A 699 15.35 0.22 -24.47
N GLY A 700 14.62 0.61 -25.50
CA GLY A 700 14.80 0.11 -26.86
C GLY A 700 15.12 1.20 -27.86
N SER A 701 15.99 0.90 -28.83
CA SER A 701 16.27 1.74 -30.00
C SER A 701 15.40 1.29 -31.17
N VAL A 702 14.44 2.10 -31.59
CA VAL A 702 13.42 1.73 -32.59
C VAL A 702 13.45 2.69 -33.78
N PRO A 703 13.37 2.21 -35.04
CA PRO A 703 13.31 3.09 -36.21
C PRO A 703 12.18 4.13 -36.10
N VAL A 704 12.47 5.38 -36.48
CA VAL A 704 11.55 6.51 -36.31
C VAL A 704 10.16 6.27 -36.90
N GLU A 705 10.07 5.60 -38.04
CA GLU A 705 8.81 5.28 -38.72
C GLU A 705 7.93 4.26 -37.95
N ARG A 706 8.50 3.53 -36.98
CA ARG A 706 7.80 2.56 -36.13
C ARG A 706 7.56 3.06 -34.71
N ALA A 707 8.29 4.08 -34.26
CA ALA A 707 8.31 4.52 -32.87
C ALA A 707 6.92 4.88 -32.32
N ARG A 708 6.13 5.66 -33.07
CA ARG A 708 4.78 6.07 -32.64
C ARG A 708 3.84 4.88 -32.46
N ALA A 709 3.83 3.96 -33.42
CA ALA A 709 3.02 2.74 -33.34
C ALA A 709 3.46 1.85 -32.17
N CYS A 710 4.78 1.77 -31.91
CA CYS A 710 5.33 1.04 -30.78
C CYS A 710 4.85 1.62 -29.43
N VAL A 711 4.92 2.93 -29.24
CA VAL A 711 4.43 3.59 -28.01
C VAL A 711 2.94 3.38 -27.83
N GLN A 712 2.15 3.49 -28.90
CA GLN A 712 0.71 3.23 -28.84
C GLN A 712 0.43 1.78 -28.41
N ALA A 713 1.11 0.79 -28.99
CA ALA A 713 0.97 -0.60 -28.62
C ALA A 713 1.39 -0.87 -27.15
N LEU A 714 2.43 -0.18 -26.66
CA LEU A 714 2.84 -0.23 -25.26
C LEU A 714 1.76 0.33 -24.34
N HIS A 715 1.14 1.46 -24.68
CA HIS A 715 0.03 2.05 -23.92
C HIS A 715 -1.18 1.12 -23.88
N GLU A 716 -1.55 0.53 -25.03
CA GLU A 716 -2.65 -0.45 -25.14
C GLU A 716 -2.39 -1.72 -24.30
N ALA A 717 -1.12 -2.12 -24.15
CA ALA A 717 -0.70 -3.21 -23.27
C ALA A 717 -0.57 -2.83 -21.78
N GLY A 718 -0.90 -1.59 -21.41
CA GLY A 718 -0.91 -1.10 -20.03
C GLY A 718 0.37 -0.40 -19.58
N TYR A 719 1.37 -0.21 -20.44
CA TYR A 719 2.56 0.62 -20.16
C TYR A 719 2.24 2.09 -20.44
N SER A 720 1.25 2.66 -19.76
CA SER A 720 0.68 3.99 -20.04
C SER A 720 1.67 5.17 -19.95
N GLN A 721 2.83 4.94 -19.33
CA GLN A 721 3.91 5.93 -19.20
C GLN A 721 5.06 5.68 -20.18
N ALA A 722 4.94 4.72 -21.10
CA ALA A 722 5.95 4.51 -22.13
C ALA A 722 6.10 5.77 -23.00
N ALA A 723 7.32 6.17 -23.31
CA ALA A 723 7.58 7.41 -24.04
C ALA A 723 8.82 7.30 -24.90
N VAL A 724 8.83 8.05 -26.01
CA VAL A 724 10.07 8.39 -26.71
C VAL A 724 10.81 9.42 -25.87
N ILE A 725 12.00 9.05 -25.41
CA ILE A 725 12.83 9.86 -24.51
C ILE A 725 14.05 10.48 -25.20
N GLY A 726 14.27 10.19 -26.48
CA GLY A 726 15.40 10.72 -27.22
C GLY A 726 15.53 10.15 -28.63
N GLU A 727 16.59 10.54 -29.31
CA GLU A 727 16.96 10.07 -30.65
C GLU A 727 18.45 9.80 -30.74
N VAL A 728 18.82 8.74 -31.47
CA VAL A 728 20.21 8.38 -31.73
C VAL A 728 20.75 9.20 -32.89
N ALA A 729 21.97 9.71 -32.76
CA ALA A 729 22.65 10.53 -33.75
C ALA A 729 24.06 10.01 -34.04
N SER A 730 24.59 10.35 -35.21
CA SER A 730 26.03 10.20 -35.47
C SER A 730 26.81 11.26 -34.72
N VAL A 731 27.95 10.90 -34.15
CA VAL A 731 28.89 11.86 -33.53
C VAL A 731 30.27 11.75 -34.15
N THR A 732 31.01 12.85 -34.12
CA THR A 732 32.41 12.88 -34.55
C THR A 732 33.31 12.13 -33.55
N ARG A 733 34.54 11.77 -33.96
CA ARG A 733 35.49 11.09 -33.06
C ARG A 733 35.87 11.93 -31.83
N GLU A 734 35.81 13.26 -31.91
CA GLU A 734 36.11 14.18 -30.80
C GLU A 734 34.97 14.21 -29.77
N GLU A 735 33.73 13.97 -30.19
CA GLU A 735 32.52 13.95 -29.35
C GLU A 735 32.30 12.61 -28.63
N ARG A 736 33.12 11.57 -28.90
CA ARG A 736 33.04 10.25 -28.23
C ARG A 736 33.16 10.32 -26.71
N GLY A 737 33.81 11.36 -26.16
CA GLY A 737 33.97 11.51 -24.71
C GLY A 737 32.72 12.02 -23.99
N THR A 738 31.75 12.58 -24.73
CA THR A 738 30.47 13.10 -24.21
C THR A 738 29.34 12.84 -25.19
N PRO A 739 28.96 11.57 -25.44
CA PRO A 739 28.04 11.19 -26.51
C PRO A 739 26.57 11.61 -26.26
N VAL A 740 26.24 12.15 -25.08
CA VAL A 740 24.87 12.47 -24.69
C VAL A 740 24.63 13.97 -24.66
N HIS A 741 23.68 14.45 -25.47
CA HIS A 741 23.19 15.82 -25.42
C HIS A 741 21.79 15.85 -24.78
N LEU A 742 21.54 16.81 -23.90
CA LEU A 742 20.23 17.00 -23.26
C LEU A 742 19.45 18.14 -23.91
N ALA A 743 18.15 17.94 -24.14
CA ALA A 743 17.22 18.97 -24.64
C ALA A 743 15.93 18.97 -23.81
N ALA A 744 15.23 20.11 -23.75
CA ALA A 744 14.00 20.24 -22.96
C ALA A 744 12.86 19.42 -23.57
N THR A 745 12.53 19.72 -24.82
CA THR A 745 11.42 19.11 -25.55
C THR A 745 11.91 18.52 -26.87
N ASN A 746 11.11 17.61 -27.44
CA ASN A 746 11.37 17.07 -28.77
C ASN A 746 11.16 18.19 -29.82
N PRO A 747 12.21 18.63 -30.54
CA PRO A 747 12.08 19.66 -31.57
C PRO A 747 11.36 19.12 -32.83
N GLN A 748 11.25 17.80 -33.00
CA GLN A 748 10.59 17.16 -34.14
C GLN A 748 9.28 16.50 -33.72
N LYS A 749 8.14 16.99 -34.23
CA LYS A 749 6.82 16.32 -34.11
C LYS A 749 6.76 14.92 -34.78
N ASN A 750 7.88 14.35 -35.20
CA ASN A 750 7.97 13.10 -35.97
C ASN A 750 7.98 11.83 -35.10
N CYS A 751 8.47 11.88 -33.85
CA CYS A 751 8.40 10.74 -32.90
C CYS A 751 7.21 10.85 -31.90
N GLY A 752 6.33 11.86 -32.01
CA GLY A 752 5.29 12.20 -31.01
C GLY A 752 3.90 11.64 -31.26
#